data_AF-A0A8X7WFY3-F1
#
_entry.id   AF-A0A8X7WFY3-F1
#
_cell.length_a   1.000
_cell.length_b   1.000
_cell.length_c   1.000
_cell.angle_alpha   90.00
_cell.angle_beta   90.00
_cell.angle_gamma   90.00
#
_symmetry.space_group_name_H-M   'P 1'
#
loop_
_entity.id
_entity.type
_entity.pdbx_description
1 polymer ?
#
loop_
_entity_poly.entity_id
_entity_poly.type
_entity_poly.pdbx_seq_one_letter_code
_entity_poly.pdbx_strand_id
1 'polypeptide(L)'
;MSWRTWRLMQIFVQKVPDHSSGDLACDSYDLYKEDVKLLKRMNAQAYRLSIAWSRVLPKGRLIGGIDENGIKYYNNLINELKANGIEPYVTIFHWDVPQTLEDEYGGFLSRRIIEDYKNYAELLFQRFGDRVKFWITLNQPYSLASKGYGDGSYPPGRCTGCEFGGNSGTEPYIVAHNQLLAHAKAVALYRKRYQKSQGGKIGTTLIGRWFTPLNKNSIRDAAAAKRAFDFFVGWFLDPLVYGRYPMIMRQMVGHRLPKFTPQESKLVKGSLDFLGLNYYVTQYATNAPPSPQPSALTDARVTIGYYRNGVPIGVQAPSFVYYPPGFRQILNYIKNNYGNPLTYITENGVADLDTGNLTLPAALADNGRIQNHCSHLSCLKCSIDDGCNVAGYFAWSLMDNYEFGNGYTLRKETASYELENVEPNANIRTQNVCNPACKAKEPFNCDNPLTFNRTSFPKNFIFGAATSAYQIEGAAHRALNGWDYYTHRYPDRSSGDLACDSYDLYKEDVKLLKRMNAQAYRLSIAWSRVLPKGRLIGGIDENGIKYYNNLINELKANGIEPYVTIFHWDVPQTLEDEYGGFLSRRIIEDYKNYAELLFQRFGDRVKFWITLNQPYSLASKGYGDGSYPPGRCTGCEFGGNSGTEPYIVAHNQLLAHAKAVALYRKRYQKSHGGKIETTLIGRWFTPLNKNSIRDAAAAKRAFDFFVGWFLDPLVYGRYPKIMRQMVGHRLPKFTPQESKLVKGSLDFLGLNYYVTQYATNAPPSPQPSALTDARVTIGYYRNGVPIGVQAPSFVYYPPGFRQILNYIRNNYGNPLTYITENGVADLDTGNLTLPAALADNGRIQNHCSHLSCLKCSIDDGCNVAGYFAWSLMDNYEFGNGYTLRFGMNWVNFTNPADRREKLRQMVFEDYKNYAELLFQRFGDRVKFWITLNQPYSLASKGYGDGSYPPGRCTGCEFGGNSGTEPYIVAHNQLLAHAKAVALYRKRYQKSQGGKIGTTLIGRWFTPLNKNSIRDAAAAKRAFDFFVGWFLDPLVYGRYPKIMRQMAPSFVYYPPGFRQILNYIRNNYGNPLTYITENGVADLDTGNLTLPAALADNGRIQNHCSHLSCLKCSIDDGCNVAGYFAWSLMDNYEFGNGYTLRFGMNWVNFTNPADRREKASGKWFSKFIIKK
;
A
#
# COMPACT_ATOMS: atom_id res chain seq x y z
N MET A 1 36.72 36.46 -16.74
CA MET A 1 35.39 36.55 -17.40
C MET A 1 34.84 37.96 -17.21
N SER A 2 34.43 38.66 -18.28
CA SER A 2 33.93 40.04 -18.20
C SER A 2 32.43 40.10 -17.83
N TRP A 3 32.16 40.39 -16.56
CA TRP A 3 31.17 41.34 -15.98
C TRP A 3 29.82 41.68 -16.65
N ARG A 4 29.27 40.95 -17.63
CA ARG A 4 27.96 41.31 -18.24
C ARG A 4 26.98 40.17 -18.58
N THR A 5 27.26 38.91 -18.28
CA THR A 5 26.36 37.81 -18.69
C THR A 5 25.23 37.49 -17.69
N TRP A 6 25.14 38.19 -16.56
CA TRP A 6 24.21 37.85 -15.46
C TRP A 6 23.57 39.05 -14.75
N ARG A 7 23.22 40.13 -15.47
CA ARG A 7 22.54 41.29 -14.86
C ARG A 7 21.20 40.91 -14.19
N LEU A 8 20.50 39.91 -14.72
CA LEU A 8 19.28 39.35 -14.12
C LEU A 8 19.55 38.49 -12.87
N MET A 9 20.72 37.85 -12.77
CA MET A 9 21.10 37.04 -11.59
C MET A 9 21.37 37.93 -10.38
N GLN A 10 22.01 39.10 -10.53
CA GLN A 10 22.28 40.02 -9.42
C GLN A 10 21.01 40.58 -8.77
N ILE A 11 19.95 40.81 -9.55
CA ILE A 11 18.62 41.15 -9.02
C ILE A 11 17.97 39.92 -8.36
N PHE A 12 18.25 38.72 -8.88
CA PHE A 12 17.83 37.46 -8.27
C PHE A 12 18.55 37.12 -6.97
N VAL A 13 19.81 37.53 -6.76
CA VAL A 13 20.54 37.36 -5.49
C VAL A 13 19.76 38.01 -4.33
N GLN A 14 19.12 39.16 -4.57
CA GLN A 14 18.20 39.78 -3.59
C GLN A 14 16.97 38.90 -3.29
N LYS A 15 16.59 37.99 -4.19
CA LYS A 15 15.47 37.04 -4.05
C LYS A 15 15.90 35.66 -3.54
N VAL A 16 17.21 35.38 -3.42
CA VAL A 16 17.74 34.15 -2.82
C VAL A 16 17.76 34.30 -1.29
N PRO A 17 17.29 33.33 -0.50
CA PRO A 17 17.19 33.44 0.96
C PRO A 17 18.48 33.82 1.69
N ASP A 18 19.64 33.45 1.18
CA ASP A 18 20.96 33.72 1.78
C ASP A 18 21.77 34.80 1.06
N HIS A 19 21.18 35.46 0.05
CA HIS A 19 21.84 36.47 -0.78
C HIS A 19 23.17 36.02 -1.42
N SER A 20 23.34 34.72 -1.63
CA SER A 20 24.53 34.15 -2.24
C SER A 20 24.48 34.15 -3.78
N SER A 21 25.64 34.01 -4.43
CA SER A 21 25.76 33.89 -5.89
C SER A 21 26.44 32.57 -6.31
N GLY A 22 26.22 32.15 -7.56
CA GLY A 22 26.88 31.00 -8.17
C GLY A 22 28.17 31.34 -8.93
N ASP A 23 28.83 32.47 -8.61
CA ASP A 23 30.00 32.94 -9.36
C ASP A 23 31.22 32.02 -9.20
N LEU A 24 31.42 31.46 -8.00
CA LEU A 24 32.45 30.47 -7.69
C LEU A 24 31.84 29.06 -7.51
N ALA A 25 30.80 28.96 -6.67
CA ALA A 25 30.09 27.71 -6.39
C ALA A 25 31.04 26.56 -5.98
N CYS A 26 30.90 25.36 -6.55
CA CYS A 26 31.81 24.23 -6.30
C CYS A 26 33.12 24.26 -7.13
N ASP A 27 33.33 25.30 -7.93
CA ASP A 27 34.53 25.52 -8.73
C ASP A 27 35.00 24.34 -9.62
N SER A 28 34.05 23.55 -10.12
CA SER A 28 34.33 22.44 -11.06
C SER A 28 35.09 22.88 -12.32
N TYR A 29 35.11 24.18 -12.67
CA TYR A 29 35.83 24.66 -13.84
C TYR A 29 37.35 24.49 -13.68
N ASP A 30 37.88 24.87 -12.52
CA ASP A 30 39.30 24.76 -12.23
C ASP A 30 39.64 23.41 -11.55
N LEU A 31 38.66 22.76 -10.91
CA LEU A 31 38.85 21.53 -10.12
C LEU A 31 38.36 20.23 -10.79
N TYR A 32 37.98 20.25 -12.08
CA TYR A 32 37.37 19.08 -12.75
C TYR A 32 38.13 17.75 -12.62
N LYS A 33 39.47 17.78 -12.46
CA LYS A 33 40.27 16.56 -12.25
C LYS A 33 39.97 15.91 -10.90
N GLU A 34 39.78 16.72 -9.86
CA GLU A 34 39.43 16.25 -8.52
C GLU A 34 37.99 15.69 -8.51
N ASP A 35 37.09 16.32 -9.27
CA ASP A 35 35.73 15.82 -9.50
C ASP A 35 35.73 14.43 -10.15
N VAL A 36 36.57 14.21 -11.18
CA VAL A 36 36.71 12.88 -11.82
C VAL A 36 37.33 11.86 -10.86
N LYS A 37 38.28 12.26 -10.00
CA LYS A 37 38.80 11.36 -8.96
C LYS A 37 37.72 10.95 -7.96
N LEU A 38 36.81 11.84 -7.57
CA LEU A 38 35.65 11.50 -6.72
C LEU A 38 34.77 10.46 -7.42
N LEU A 39 34.39 10.69 -8.68
CA LEU A 39 33.59 9.77 -9.46
C LEU A 39 34.24 8.38 -9.60
N LYS A 40 35.56 8.34 -9.81
CA LYS A 40 36.33 7.09 -9.86
C LYS A 40 36.32 6.36 -8.52
N ARG A 41 36.52 7.09 -7.40
CA ARG A 41 36.44 6.51 -6.04
C ARG A 41 35.07 5.93 -5.74
N MET A 42 34.00 6.54 -6.27
CA MET A 42 32.64 6.04 -6.15
C MET A 42 32.32 4.84 -7.07
N ASN A 43 33.24 4.44 -7.95
CA ASN A 43 33.02 3.47 -9.03
C ASN A 43 31.87 3.87 -9.98
N ALA A 44 31.71 5.18 -10.25
CA ALA A 44 30.72 5.65 -11.20
C ALA A 44 31.06 5.19 -12.63
N GLN A 45 30.09 4.58 -13.31
CA GLN A 45 30.26 4.10 -14.69
C GLN A 45 30.01 5.20 -15.74
N ALA A 46 29.25 6.23 -15.35
CA ALA A 46 28.86 7.32 -16.21
C ALA A 46 28.74 8.61 -15.40
N TYR A 47 28.96 9.74 -16.05
CA TYR A 47 28.77 11.06 -15.47
C TYR A 47 27.91 11.92 -16.38
N ARG A 48 26.86 12.52 -15.80
CA ARG A 48 25.99 13.44 -16.51
C ARG A 48 26.43 14.88 -16.22
N LEU A 49 26.82 15.59 -17.26
CA LEU A 49 27.27 16.99 -17.19
C LEU A 49 26.49 17.87 -18.16
N SER A 50 26.57 19.20 -18.01
CA SER A 50 26.06 20.16 -18.98
C SER A 50 27.15 21.07 -19.52
N ILE A 51 27.00 21.47 -20.79
CA ILE A 51 27.89 22.44 -21.42
C ILE A 51 27.21 23.81 -21.38
N ALA A 52 27.93 24.79 -20.82
CA ALA A 52 27.39 26.13 -20.65
C ALA A 52 27.35 26.89 -21.98
N TRP A 53 26.15 27.23 -22.45
CA TRP A 53 25.99 27.88 -23.77
C TRP A 53 26.74 29.21 -23.81
N SER A 54 26.58 30.03 -22.78
CA SER A 54 27.29 31.30 -22.64
C SER A 54 28.81 31.16 -22.48
N ARG A 55 29.32 29.99 -22.11
CA ARG A 55 30.77 29.73 -22.01
C ARG A 55 31.37 29.37 -23.35
N VAL A 56 30.64 28.68 -24.22
CA VAL A 56 31.12 28.30 -25.56
C VAL A 56 30.85 29.40 -26.59
N LEU A 57 29.70 30.08 -26.46
CA LEU A 57 29.29 31.20 -27.30
C LEU A 57 28.92 32.39 -26.39
N PRO A 58 29.89 33.23 -25.98
CA PRO A 58 29.65 34.35 -25.06
C PRO A 58 28.62 35.38 -25.55
N LYS A 59 28.45 35.50 -26.86
CA LYS A 59 27.44 36.35 -27.52
C LYS A 59 26.21 35.56 -27.98
N GLY A 60 26.09 34.30 -27.59
CA GLY A 60 24.99 33.38 -27.89
C GLY A 60 24.98 32.78 -29.30
N ARG A 61 25.64 33.40 -30.28
CA ARG A 61 25.69 32.95 -31.69
C ARG A 61 27.10 32.72 -32.19
N LEU A 62 27.24 31.85 -33.20
CA LEU A 62 28.52 31.58 -33.88
C LEU A 62 29.16 32.86 -34.47
N ILE A 63 28.35 33.76 -35.04
CA ILE A 63 28.84 35.03 -35.60
C ILE A 63 29.46 35.95 -34.54
N GLY A 64 29.11 35.76 -33.26
CA GLY A 64 29.67 36.50 -32.14
C GLY A 64 30.97 35.90 -31.58
N GLY A 65 31.53 34.87 -32.25
CA GLY A 65 32.77 34.20 -31.87
C GLY A 65 32.57 32.96 -31.01
N ILE A 66 33.48 31.99 -31.16
CA ILE A 66 33.58 30.78 -30.34
C ILE A 66 34.65 31.03 -29.26
N ASP A 67 34.34 30.73 -28.00
CA ASP A 67 35.35 30.74 -26.93
C ASP A 67 36.09 29.40 -26.89
N GLU A 68 37.28 29.41 -27.48
CA GLU A 68 38.15 28.25 -27.58
C GLU A 68 38.66 27.75 -26.21
N ASN A 69 38.73 28.61 -25.19
CA ASN A 69 39.08 28.18 -23.83
C ASN A 69 37.93 27.38 -23.20
N GLY A 70 36.69 27.85 -23.41
CA GLY A 70 35.49 27.09 -23.03
C GLY A 70 35.46 25.71 -23.69
N ILE A 71 35.73 25.63 -24.98
CA ILE A 71 35.84 24.34 -25.70
C ILE A 71 36.96 23.47 -25.14
N LYS A 72 38.14 24.06 -24.87
CA LYS A 72 39.29 23.35 -24.29
C LYS A 72 38.96 22.73 -22.93
N TYR A 73 38.28 23.46 -22.06
CA TYR A 73 37.85 22.95 -20.75
C TYR A 73 36.99 21.69 -20.88
N TYR A 74 35.90 21.73 -21.67
CA TYR A 74 35.03 20.56 -21.83
C TYR A 74 35.73 19.40 -22.53
N ASN A 75 36.64 19.66 -23.47
CA ASN A 75 37.49 18.62 -24.05
C ASN A 75 38.35 17.93 -23.00
N ASN A 76 38.97 18.70 -22.12
CA ASN A 76 39.81 18.16 -21.06
C ASN A 76 38.99 17.32 -20.07
N LEU A 77 37.83 17.82 -19.64
CA LEU A 77 36.93 17.07 -18.76
C LEU A 77 36.44 15.76 -19.43
N ILE A 78 36.01 15.81 -20.69
CA ILE A 78 35.58 14.60 -21.42
C ILE A 78 36.74 13.59 -21.54
N ASN A 79 37.95 14.07 -21.85
CA ASN A 79 39.13 13.21 -21.92
C ASN A 79 39.45 12.57 -20.56
N GLU A 80 39.39 13.34 -19.48
CA GLU A 80 39.64 12.87 -18.13
C GLU A 80 38.61 11.80 -17.71
N LEU A 81 37.32 12.01 -18.01
CA LEU A 81 36.27 11.01 -17.78
C LEU A 81 36.55 9.71 -18.55
N LYS A 82 36.84 9.80 -19.85
CA LYS A 82 37.12 8.64 -20.70
C LYS A 82 38.38 7.90 -20.25
N ALA A 83 39.43 8.62 -19.88
CA ALA A 83 40.68 8.04 -19.37
C ALA A 83 40.47 7.26 -18.06
N ASN A 84 39.44 7.61 -17.28
CA ASN A 84 39.06 6.91 -16.06
C ASN A 84 37.91 5.91 -16.25
N GLY A 85 37.52 5.60 -17.49
CA GLY A 85 36.48 4.60 -17.80
C GLY A 85 35.06 5.06 -17.51
N ILE A 86 34.82 6.37 -17.42
CA ILE A 86 33.52 6.97 -17.07
C ILE A 86 32.87 7.52 -18.34
N GLU A 87 31.67 7.04 -18.68
CA GLU A 87 30.98 7.45 -19.90
C GLU A 87 30.29 8.83 -19.74
N PRO A 88 30.59 9.82 -20.60
CA PRO A 88 29.98 11.14 -20.50
C PRO A 88 28.58 11.19 -21.12
N TYR A 89 27.60 11.62 -20.31
CA TYR A 89 26.23 11.96 -20.74
C TYR A 89 26.09 13.48 -20.78
N VAL A 90 26.12 14.07 -21.97
CA VAL A 90 26.20 15.53 -22.13
C VAL A 90 24.82 16.14 -22.33
N THR A 91 24.47 17.07 -21.44
CA THR A 91 23.30 17.94 -21.56
C THR A 91 23.69 19.23 -22.29
N ILE A 92 23.06 19.51 -23.43
CA ILE A 92 23.35 20.67 -24.27
C ILE A 92 22.87 21.96 -23.59
N PHE A 93 21.71 21.93 -22.93
CA PHE A 93 21.13 23.10 -22.28
C PHE A 93 20.51 22.76 -20.92
N HIS A 94 20.93 23.52 -19.90
CA HIS A 94 20.54 23.33 -18.50
C HIS A 94 20.18 24.68 -17.86
N TRP A 95 19.22 25.38 -18.49
CA TRP A 95 18.61 26.65 -18.03
C TRP A 95 19.50 27.89 -18.09
N ASP A 96 20.57 27.84 -18.87
CA ASP A 96 21.64 28.83 -18.95
C ASP A 96 21.63 29.58 -20.30
N VAL A 97 20.52 30.28 -20.56
CA VAL A 97 20.34 31.07 -21.79
C VAL A 97 21.36 32.22 -21.81
N PRO A 98 22.14 32.41 -22.90
CA PRO A 98 23.01 33.57 -23.01
C PRO A 98 22.23 34.88 -22.94
N GLN A 99 22.61 35.78 -22.03
CA GLN A 99 21.90 37.04 -21.79
C GLN A 99 21.70 37.87 -23.06
N THR A 100 22.66 37.85 -24.00
CA THR A 100 22.54 38.56 -25.29
C THR A 100 21.32 38.12 -26.11
N LEU A 101 20.94 36.84 -26.06
CA LEU A 101 19.76 36.33 -26.77
C LEU A 101 18.46 36.73 -26.06
N GLU A 102 18.49 36.79 -24.72
CA GLU A 102 17.37 37.30 -23.92
C GLU A 102 17.14 38.80 -24.20
N ASP A 103 18.20 39.60 -24.18
CA ASP A 103 18.14 41.05 -24.40
C ASP A 103 17.72 41.40 -25.84
N GLU A 104 18.20 40.66 -26.85
CA GLU A 104 17.95 41.00 -28.26
C GLU A 104 16.54 40.61 -28.70
N TYR A 105 16.00 39.47 -28.23
CA TYR A 105 14.72 38.97 -28.72
C TYR A 105 13.90 38.15 -27.71
N GLY A 106 14.23 38.21 -26.42
CA GLY A 106 13.50 37.50 -25.36
C GLY A 106 13.76 35.99 -25.32
N GLY A 107 14.93 35.56 -25.82
CA GLY A 107 15.37 34.17 -25.72
C GLY A 107 14.35 33.18 -26.27
N PHE A 108 13.86 32.26 -25.42
CA PHE A 108 12.90 31.23 -25.83
C PHE A 108 11.49 31.75 -26.15
N LEU A 109 11.18 33.03 -25.91
CA LEU A 109 9.94 33.64 -26.42
C LEU A 109 9.94 33.76 -27.95
N SER A 110 11.12 33.90 -28.56
CA SER A 110 11.23 34.06 -30.00
C SER A 110 11.54 32.75 -30.71
N ARG A 111 10.91 32.53 -31.88
CA ARG A 111 11.27 31.43 -32.79
C ARG A 111 12.70 31.55 -33.32
N ARG A 112 13.34 32.72 -33.24
CA ARG A 112 14.74 32.93 -33.65
C ARG A 112 15.72 32.02 -32.89
N ILE A 113 15.44 31.73 -31.62
CA ILE A 113 16.31 30.87 -30.80
C ILE A 113 16.43 29.45 -31.33
N ILE A 114 15.44 28.97 -32.08
CA ILE A 114 15.40 27.59 -32.57
C ILE A 114 16.59 27.34 -33.49
N GLU A 115 16.97 28.34 -34.29
CA GLU A 115 18.11 28.24 -35.20
C GLU A 115 19.44 28.45 -34.48
N ASP A 116 19.50 29.42 -33.56
CA ASP A 116 20.68 29.67 -32.72
C ASP A 116 21.02 28.44 -31.86
N TYR A 117 20.02 27.80 -31.26
CA TYR A 117 20.17 26.55 -30.51
C TYR A 117 20.62 25.39 -31.39
N LYS A 118 20.05 25.25 -32.60
CA LYS A 118 20.47 24.22 -33.57
C LYS A 118 21.95 24.39 -33.95
N ASN A 119 22.38 25.63 -34.18
CA ASN A 119 23.77 25.94 -34.51
C ASN A 119 24.72 25.70 -33.34
N TYR A 120 24.29 26.02 -32.12
CA TYR A 120 25.02 25.69 -30.90
C TYR A 120 25.17 24.17 -30.72
N ALA A 121 24.07 23.41 -30.82
CA ALA A 121 24.10 21.95 -30.76
C ALA A 121 25.00 21.35 -31.84
N GLU A 122 24.96 21.88 -33.07
CA GLU A 122 25.85 21.47 -34.16
C GLU A 122 27.32 21.63 -33.80
N LEU A 123 27.70 22.80 -33.26
CA LEU A 123 29.06 23.05 -32.79
C LEU A 123 29.46 21.99 -31.74
N LEU A 124 28.61 21.69 -30.76
CA LEU A 124 28.93 20.67 -29.76
C LEU A 124 29.11 19.27 -30.38
N PHE A 125 28.26 18.88 -31.32
CA PHE A 125 28.40 17.60 -32.02
C PHE A 125 29.72 17.52 -32.80
N GLN A 126 30.15 18.61 -33.43
CA GLN A 126 31.42 18.68 -34.15
C GLN A 126 32.62 18.60 -33.21
N ARG A 127 32.58 19.28 -32.07
CA ARG A 127 33.74 19.42 -31.18
C ARG A 127 33.90 18.28 -30.18
N PHE A 128 32.82 17.56 -29.85
CA PHE A 128 32.82 16.55 -28.79
C PHE A 128 32.19 15.19 -29.18
N GLY A 129 31.46 15.12 -30.30
CA GLY A 129 30.67 13.94 -30.66
C GLY A 129 31.50 12.71 -31.08
N ASP A 130 32.79 12.89 -31.35
CA ASP A 130 33.73 11.78 -31.51
C ASP A 130 33.81 10.92 -30.24
N ARG A 131 33.74 11.54 -29.05
CA ARG A 131 33.84 10.88 -27.73
C ARG A 131 32.51 10.76 -26.97
N VAL A 132 31.55 11.64 -27.20
CA VAL A 132 30.26 11.66 -26.49
C VAL A 132 29.21 10.81 -27.22
N LYS A 133 28.71 9.76 -26.55
CA LYS A 133 27.70 8.85 -27.12
C LYS A 133 26.28 9.06 -26.60
N PHE A 134 26.08 9.90 -25.60
CA PHE A 134 24.75 10.18 -25.05
C PHE A 134 24.52 11.70 -24.97
N TRP A 135 23.61 12.19 -25.80
CA TRP A 135 23.24 13.60 -25.90
C TRP A 135 21.86 13.86 -25.32
N ILE A 136 21.76 14.79 -24.38
CA ILE A 136 20.50 15.28 -23.80
C ILE A 136 20.32 16.72 -24.27
N THR A 137 19.31 17.01 -25.08
CA THR A 137 19.14 18.36 -25.62
C THR A 137 18.74 19.36 -24.53
N LEU A 138 17.74 19.02 -23.70
CA LEU A 138 17.16 19.91 -22.70
C LEU A 138 17.06 19.19 -21.36
N ASN A 139 17.45 19.84 -20.26
CA ASN A 139 17.05 19.41 -18.93
C ASN A 139 15.74 20.07 -18.50
N GLN A 140 14.75 19.26 -18.13
CA GLN A 140 13.49 19.69 -17.51
C GLN A 140 12.90 20.96 -18.15
N PRO A 141 12.50 20.93 -19.43
CA PRO A 141 12.03 22.12 -20.12
C PRO A 141 10.80 22.77 -19.46
N TYR A 142 9.99 21.98 -18.73
CA TYR A 142 8.93 22.48 -17.85
C TYR A 142 9.41 23.56 -16.88
N SER A 143 10.57 23.37 -16.24
CA SER A 143 11.07 24.28 -15.21
C SER A 143 11.36 25.66 -15.78
N LEU A 144 12.00 25.77 -16.95
CA LEU A 144 12.22 27.06 -17.60
C LEU A 144 10.90 27.72 -18.03
N ALA A 145 10.01 26.98 -18.69
CA ALA A 145 8.73 27.53 -19.16
C ALA A 145 7.84 28.00 -17.99
N SER A 146 7.71 27.18 -16.95
CA SER A 146 6.81 27.42 -15.82
C SER A 146 7.40 28.38 -14.79
N LYS A 147 8.67 28.23 -14.41
CA LYS A 147 9.29 29.07 -13.38
C LYS A 147 9.94 30.33 -13.92
N GLY A 148 10.44 30.29 -15.16
CA GLY A 148 11.05 31.45 -15.81
C GLY A 148 10.03 32.47 -16.32
N TYR A 149 8.90 31.97 -16.86
CA TYR A 149 7.89 32.79 -17.55
C TYR A 149 6.47 32.68 -16.95
N GLY A 150 6.27 31.82 -15.95
CA GLY A 150 4.96 31.57 -15.31
C GLY A 150 4.82 32.24 -13.96
N ASP A 151 5.65 31.89 -12.98
CA ASP A 151 5.72 32.58 -11.67
C ASP A 151 6.92 33.53 -11.52
N GLY A 152 7.86 33.53 -12.48
CA GLY A 152 9.04 34.38 -12.45
C GLY A 152 9.99 34.08 -11.30
N SER A 153 9.96 32.87 -10.72
CA SER A 153 10.88 32.44 -9.65
C SER A 153 12.25 32.00 -10.17
N TYR A 154 12.40 31.77 -11.48
CA TYR A 154 13.67 31.44 -12.14
C TYR A 154 14.00 32.53 -13.17
N PRO A 155 15.26 32.71 -13.58
CA PRO A 155 15.59 33.56 -14.73
C PRO A 155 14.79 33.14 -15.98
N PRO A 156 14.30 34.10 -16.79
CA PRO A 156 14.53 35.55 -16.72
C PRO A 156 13.62 36.33 -15.73
N GLY A 157 12.78 35.65 -14.93
CA GLY A 157 11.95 36.29 -13.92
C GLY A 157 10.71 37.00 -14.48
N ARG A 158 10.21 36.53 -15.64
CA ARG A 158 9.05 37.12 -16.31
C ARG A 158 7.77 36.48 -15.81
N CYS A 159 6.79 37.30 -15.45
CA CYS A 159 5.45 36.86 -15.07
C CYS A 159 4.48 38.03 -15.10
N THR A 160 3.18 37.76 -15.06
CA THR A 160 2.15 38.78 -14.88
C THR A 160 2.35 39.47 -13.53
N GLY A 161 2.73 40.76 -13.54
CA GLY A 161 2.98 41.54 -12.33
C GLY A 161 4.40 41.41 -11.75
N CYS A 162 5.30 40.67 -12.40
CA CYS A 162 6.72 40.64 -12.04
C CYS A 162 7.44 41.92 -12.49
N GLU A 163 8.57 42.22 -11.83
CA GLU A 163 9.47 43.34 -12.12
C GLU A 163 9.89 43.44 -13.59
N PHE A 164 10.21 42.31 -14.23
CA PHE A 164 10.62 42.24 -15.63
C PHE A 164 9.44 42.16 -16.61
N GLY A 165 8.22 42.35 -16.12
CA GLY A 165 6.98 42.17 -16.86
C GLY A 165 6.78 40.73 -17.35
N GLY A 166 5.82 40.56 -18.26
CA GLY A 166 5.51 39.26 -18.87
C GLY A 166 4.04 38.89 -18.76
N ASN A 167 3.70 37.76 -19.35
CA ASN A 167 2.33 37.26 -19.37
C ASN A 167 2.30 35.76 -19.03
N SER A 168 1.97 35.46 -17.77
CA SER A 168 1.88 34.10 -17.24
C SER A 168 0.82 33.23 -17.94
N GLY A 169 -0.11 33.85 -18.68
CA GLY A 169 -1.15 33.17 -19.46
C GLY A 169 -0.70 32.70 -20.85
N THR A 170 0.36 33.27 -21.44
CA THR A 170 0.75 32.97 -22.83
C THR A 170 2.22 32.63 -22.98
N GLU A 171 3.12 33.36 -22.32
CA GLU A 171 4.57 33.23 -22.47
C GLU A 171 5.10 31.81 -22.16
N PRO A 172 4.67 31.12 -21.08
CA PRO A 172 5.11 29.74 -20.82
C PRO A 172 4.83 28.77 -21.97
N TYR A 173 3.68 28.93 -22.66
CA TYR A 173 3.30 28.07 -23.77
C TYR A 173 4.10 28.34 -25.03
N ILE A 174 4.46 29.60 -25.28
CA ILE A 174 5.35 30.00 -26.39
C ILE A 174 6.76 29.43 -26.16
N VAL A 175 7.28 29.59 -24.93
CA VAL A 175 8.60 29.08 -24.54
C VAL A 175 8.66 27.56 -24.68
N ALA A 176 7.71 26.82 -24.10
CA ALA A 176 7.67 25.36 -24.21
C ALA A 176 7.55 24.88 -25.67
N HIS A 177 6.80 25.61 -26.51
CA HIS A 177 6.68 25.31 -27.93
C HIS A 177 8.01 25.49 -28.68
N ASN A 178 8.69 26.61 -28.45
CA ASN A 178 9.99 26.88 -29.07
C ASN A 178 11.07 25.91 -28.56
N GLN A 179 11.02 25.52 -27.27
CA GLN A 179 11.89 24.46 -26.72
C GLN A 179 11.68 23.11 -27.42
N LEU A 180 10.43 22.69 -27.65
CA LEU A 180 10.13 21.43 -28.36
C LEU A 180 10.63 21.46 -29.81
N LEU A 181 10.48 22.59 -30.50
CA LEU A 181 10.99 22.77 -31.87
C LEU A 181 12.51 22.80 -31.93
N ALA A 182 13.17 23.48 -30.98
CA ALA A 182 14.62 23.53 -30.85
C ALA A 182 15.21 22.12 -30.59
N HIS A 183 14.62 21.37 -29.65
CA HIS A 183 14.95 19.97 -29.40
C HIS A 183 14.82 19.12 -30.68
N ALA A 184 13.67 19.20 -31.35
CA ALA A 184 13.42 18.38 -32.52
C ALA A 184 14.32 18.72 -33.71
N LYS A 185 14.67 20.00 -33.91
CA LYS A 185 15.67 20.41 -34.91
C LYS A 185 17.06 19.85 -34.58
N ALA A 186 17.49 19.91 -33.32
CA ALA A 186 18.80 19.38 -32.92
C ALA A 186 18.87 17.85 -33.09
N VAL A 187 17.80 17.12 -32.74
CA VAL A 187 17.72 15.67 -32.97
C VAL A 187 17.74 15.34 -34.47
N ALA A 188 16.94 16.03 -35.27
CA ALA A 188 16.93 15.82 -36.72
C ALA A 188 18.31 16.08 -37.35
N LEU A 189 19.00 17.13 -36.89
CA LEU A 189 20.37 17.42 -37.30
C LEU A 189 21.34 16.30 -36.92
N TYR A 190 21.32 15.86 -35.66
CA TYR A 190 22.19 14.79 -35.17
C TYR A 190 22.00 13.50 -35.96
N ARG A 191 20.75 13.05 -36.10
CA ARG A 191 20.39 11.85 -36.87
C ARG A 191 20.86 11.94 -38.33
N LYS A 192 20.69 13.10 -38.96
CA LYS A 192 21.05 13.30 -40.37
C LYS A 192 22.55 13.34 -40.62
N ARG A 193 23.32 14.03 -39.78
CA ARG A 193 24.73 14.36 -40.08
C ARG A 193 25.75 13.60 -39.24
N TYR A 194 25.41 13.21 -38.01
CA TYR A 194 26.40 12.82 -37.01
C TYR A 194 26.15 11.42 -36.43
N GLN A 195 24.91 10.96 -36.31
CA GLN A 195 24.59 9.70 -35.63
C GLN A 195 25.26 8.49 -36.28
N LYS A 196 25.32 8.44 -37.62
CA LYS A 196 25.96 7.33 -38.35
C LYS A 196 27.48 7.27 -38.11
N SER A 197 28.17 8.41 -38.10
CA SER A 197 29.62 8.47 -37.93
C SER A 197 30.06 8.44 -36.46
N GLN A 198 29.24 8.97 -35.56
CA GLN A 198 29.55 9.07 -34.13
C GLN A 198 28.96 7.93 -33.30
N GLY A 199 27.90 7.25 -33.77
CA GLY A 199 27.30 6.11 -33.09
C GLY A 199 26.60 6.42 -31.77
N GLY A 200 26.22 7.68 -31.52
CA GLY A 200 25.56 8.09 -30.28
C GLY A 200 24.02 8.02 -30.33
N LYS A 201 23.41 8.18 -29.16
CA LYS A 201 21.96 8.35 -28.95
C LYS A 201 21.66 9.76 -28.49
N ILE A 202 20.53 10.31 -28.94
CA ILE A 202 20.09 11.66 -28.56
C ILE A 202 18.66 11.64 -27.99
N GLY A 203 18.44 12.36 -26.90
CA GLY A 203 17.17 12.42 -26.19
C GLY A 203 16.96 13.74 -25.46
N THR A 204 15.97 13.77 -24.58
CA THR A 204 15.67 14.92 -23.71
C THR A 204 15.32 14.43 -22.31
N THR A 205 15.50 15.29 -21.30
CA THR A 205 15.20 14.95 -19.90
C THR A 205 13.97 15.69 -19.43
N LEU A 206 12.97 14.97 -18.93
CA LEU A 206 11.75 15.53 -18.37
C LEU A 206 11.76 15.44 -16.84
N ILE A 207 11.23 16.46 -16.17
CA ILE A 207 10.89 16.34 -14.74
C ILE A 207 9.61 15.50 -14.60
N GLY A 208 9.78 14.33 -14.02
CA GLY A 208 8.74 13.39 -13.66
C GLY A 208 8.13 13.75 -12.31
N ARG A 209 6.81 13.87 -12.30
CA ARG A 209 6.00 13.95 -11.08
C ARG A 209 4.80 13.06 -11.20
N TRP A 210 4.50 12.30 -10.15
CA TRP A 210 3.28 11.53 -10.08
C TRP A 210 2.22 12.28 -9.27
N PHE A 211 0.95 12.13 -9.67
CA PHE A 211 -0.18 12.77 -9.02
C PHE A 211 -1.21 11.74 -8.62
N THR A 212 -1.60 11.74 -7.34
CA THR A 212 -2.64 10.89 -6.80
C THR A 212 -3.87 11.75 -6.47
N PRO A 213 -5.11 11.32 -6.72
CA PRO A 213 -6.28 12.09 -6.30
C PRO A 213 -6.30 12.35 -4.79
N LEU A 214 -6.54 13.59 -4.36
CA LEU A 214 -6.64 13.95 -2.94
C LEU A 214 -7.76 13.18 -2.26
N ASN A 215 -8.95 13.14 -2.86
CA ASN A 215 -9.98 12.16 -2.53
C ASN A 215 -10.00 11.06 -3.59
N LYS A 216 -9.55 9.84 -3.23
CA LYS A 216 -9.47 8.69 -4.15
C LYS A 216 -10.83 8.30 -4.77
N ASN A 217 -11.93 8.68 -4.12
CA ASN A 217 -13.29 8.40 -4.58
C ASN A 217 -13.91 9.59 -5.35
N SER A 218 -13.24 10.74 -5.41
CA SER A 218 -13.69 11.90 -6.17
C SER A 218 -13.27 11.74 -7.64
N ILE A 219 -14.25 11.55 -8.52
CA ILE A 219 -14.03 11.57 -9.98
C ILE A 219 -13.41 12.92 -10.40
N ARG A 220 -13.79 14.01 -9.73
CA ARG A 220 -13.21 15.33 -10.00
C ARG A 220 -11.72 15.36 -9.65
N ASP A 221 -11.31 14.74 -8.56
CA ASP A 221 -9.92 14.68 -8.11
C ASP A 221 -9.12 13.69 -8.94
N ALA A 222 -9.71 12.56 -9.36
CA ALA A 222 -9.08 11.64 -10.30
C ALA A 222 -8.84 12.31 -11.66
N ALA A 223 -9.83 13.05 -12.16
CA ALA A 223 -9.66 13.88 -13.34
C ALA A 223 -8.63 15.00 -13.10
N ALA A 224 -8.59 15.59 -11.91
CA ALA A 224 -7.60 16.61 -11.55
C ALA A 224 -6.17 16.04 -11.51
N ALA A 225 -5.97 14.85 -10.95
CA ALA A 225 -4.68 14.15 -10.97
C ALA A 225 -4.21 13.87 -12.40
N LYS A 226 -5.12 13.43 -13.28
CA LYS A 226 -4.81 13.27 -14.71
C LYS A 226 -4.48 14.60 -15.38
N ARG A 227 -5.25 15.67 -15.12
CA ARG A 227 -4.96 17.01 -15.67
C ARG A 227 -3.61 17.52 -15.19
N ALA A 228 -3.29 17.34 -13.91
CA ALA A 228 -1.97 17.69 -13.37
C ALA A 228 -0.86 16.94 -14.10
N PHE A 229 -1.03 15.64 -14.35
CA PHE A 229 -0.07 14.86 -15.14
C PHE A 229 0.05 15.39 -16.58
N ASP A 230 -1.08 15.62 -17.26
CA ASP A 230 -1.11 16.09 -18.65
C ASP A 230 -0.48 17.50 -18.79
N PHE A 231 -0.72 18.42 -17.85
CA PHE A 231 -0.15 19.77 -17.85
C PHE A 231 1.32 19.82 -17.37
N PHE A 232 1.83 18.74 -16.77
CA PHE A 232 3.20 18.68 -16.25
C PHE A 232 4.10 17.81 -17.13
N VAL A 233 3.87 16.49 -17.13
CA VAL A 233 4.66 15.52 -17.92
C VAL A 233 4.15 15.45 -19.35
N GLY A 234 2.82 15.37 -19.52
CA GLY A 234 2.18 15.24 -20.84
C GLY A 234 2.43 16.43 -21.76
N TRP A 235 2.63 17.63 -21.21
CA TRP A 235 2.88 18.85 -21.97
C TRP A 235 4.07 18.71 -22.92
N PHE A 236 5.11 17.99 -22.49
CA PHE A 236 6.30 17.70 -23.30
C PHE A 236 6.29 16.28 -23.87
N LEU A 237 5.80 15.28 -23.13
CA LEU A 237 5.86 13.89 -23.57
C LEU A 237 4.84 13.55 -24.69
N ASP A 238 3.63 14.13 -24.68
CA ASP A 238 2.65 13.91 -25.76
C ASP A 238 3.15 14.45 -27.12
N PRO A 239 3.72 15.67 -27.23
CA PRO A 239 4.33 16.12 -28.48
C PRO A 239 5.42 15.17 -29.00
N LEU A 240 6.29 14.68 -28.11
CA LEU A 240 7.41 13.81 -28.48
C LEU A 240 6.95 12.44 -28.98
N VAL A 241 5.82 11.91 -28.49
CA VAL A 241 5.33 10.57 -28.87
C VAL A 241 4.27 10.64 -29.96
N TYR A 242 3.37 11.62 -29.87
CA TYR A 242 2.18 11.74 -30.72
C TYR A 242 2.23 12.90 -31.72
N GLY A 243 3.22 13.79 -31.64
CA GLY A 243 3.33 14.98 -32.50
C GLY A 243 2.35 16.10 -32.16
N ARG A 244 1.68 16.05 -31.00
CA ARG A 244 0.65 17.01 -30.61
C ARG A 244 0.57 17.17 -29.10
N TYR A 245 0.15 18.34 -28.63
CA TYR A 245 -0.12 18.58 -27.21
C TYR A 245 -1.30 17.72 -26.69
N PRO A 246 -1.34 17.44 -25.37
CA PRO A 246 -2.45 16.73 -24.75
C PRO A 246 -3.79 17.34 -25.12
N MET A 247 -4.78 16.49 -25.39
CA MET A 247 -6.11 16.95 -25.80
C MET A 247 -6.72 17.93 -24.79
N ILE A 248 -6.52 17.67 -23.49
CA ILE A 248 -7.08 18.51 -22.43
C ILE A 248 -6.44 19.90 -22.40
N MET A 249 -5.13 20.02 -22.66
CA MET A 249 -4.46 21.32 -22.76
C MET A 249 -5.00 22.12 -23.94
N ARG A 250 -5.15 21.50 -25.12
CA ARG A 250 -5.73 22.16 -26.31
C ARG A 250 -7.14 22.68 -26.06
N GLN A 251 -7.94 21.95 -25.28
CA GLN A 251 -9.30 22.37 -24.92
C GLN A 251 -9.33 23.49 -23.89
N MET A 252 -8.51 23.41 -22.85
CA MET A 252 -8.56 24.35 -21.72
C MET A 252 -7.81 25.65 -21.96
N VAL A 253 -6.66 25.57 -22.64
CA VAL A 253 -5.81 26.73 -22.93
C VAL A 253 -6.28 27.45 -24.20
N GLY A 254 -6.83 26.70 -25.16
CA GLY A 254 -7.42 27.26 -26.38
C GLY A 254 -6.38 27.95 -27.27
N HIS A 255 -6.68 29.18 -27.69
CA HIS A 255 -5.84 29.95 -28.62
C HIS A 255 -4.49 30.38 -28.03
N ARG A 256 -4.34 30.38 -26.70
CA ARG A 256 -3.08 30.71 -26.02
C ARG A 256 -2.02 29.62 -26.17
N LEU A 257 -2.42 28.38 -26.50
CA LEU A 257 -1.50 27.28 -26.76
C LEU A 257 -1.10 27.31 -28.23
N PRO A 258 0.20 27.47 -28.55
CA PRO A 258 0.67 27.44 -29.94
C PRO A 258 0.30 26.12 -30.63
N LYS A 259 0.08 26.19 -31.95
CA LYS A 259 -0.24 25.01 -32.77
C LYS A 259 0.99 24.59 -33.56
N PHE A 260 1.29 23.29 -33.56
CA PHE A 260 2.25 22.74 -34.51
C PHE A 260 1.66 22.73 -35.92
N THR A 261 2.41 23.22 -36.89
CA THR A 261 2.12 22.94 -38.31
C THR A 261 2.26 21.44 -38.58
N PRO A 262 1.70 20.89 -39.69
CA PRO A 262 1.90 19.49 -40.04
C PRO A 262 3.38 19.10 -40.14
N GLN A 263 4.24 19.99 -40.66
CA GLN A 263 5.69 19.77 -40.75
C GLN A 263 6.34 19.75 -39.36
N GLU A 264 5.98 20.69 -38.49
CA GLU A 264 6.50 20.73 -37.12
C GLU A 264 6.04 19.53 -36.29
N SER A 265 4.77 19.12 -36.43
CA SER A 265 4.22 17.94 -35.78
C SER A 265 5.00 16.67 -36.18
N LYS A 266 5.32 16.53 -37.47
CA LYS A 266 6.15 15.45 -37.99
C LYS A 266 7.59 15.52 -37.49
N LEU A 267 8.15 16.72 -37.33
CA LEU A 267 9.50 16.93 -36.82
C LEU A 267 9.64 16.53 -35.35
N VAL A 268 8.67 16.92 -34.50
CA VAL A 268 8.70 16.64 -33.05
C VAL A 268 8.32 15.20 -32.73
N LYS A 269 7.43 14.58 -33.50
CA LYS A 269 7.01 13.20 -33.27
C LYS A 269 8.18 12.23 -33.45
N GLY A 270 8.54 11.51 -32.39
CA GLY A 270 9.61 10.51 -32.36
C GLY A 270 11.01 11.12 -32.31
N SER A 271 11.17 12.39 -31.92
CA SER A 271 12.47 13.08 -31.86
C SER A 271 13.33 12.68 -30.65
N LEU A 272 13.35 11.40 -30.25
CA LEU A 272 14.22 10.89 -29.20
C LEU A 272 14.59 9.43 -29.45
N ASP A 273 15.82 9.07 -29.08
CA ASP A 273 16.31 7.68 -29.02
C ASP A 273 16.17 7.10 -27.61
N PHE A 274 16.14 7.97 -26.59
CA PHE A 274 15.88 7.64 -25.20
C PHE A 274 15.18 8.81 -24.47
N LEU A 275 14.49 8.50 -23.38
CA LEU A 275 13.87 9.45 -22.47
C LEU A 275 14.70 9.57 -21.19
N GLY A 276 15.15 10.78 -20.86
CA GLY A 276 15.64 11.09 -19.51
C GLY A 276 14.45 11.41 -18.59
N LEU A 277 14.43 10.83 -17.39
CA LEU A 277 13.42 11.10 -16.38
C LEU A 277 14.08 11.51 -15.06
N ASN A 278 13.82 12.74 -14.61
CA ASN A 278 14.20 13.21 -13.28
C ASN A 278 13.01 13.06 -12.35
N TYR A 279 13.12 12.35 -11.23
CA TYR A 279 11.97 12.14 -10.34
C TYR A 279 12.31 12.46 -8.89
N TYR A 280 11.40 13.15 -8.20
CA TYR A 280 11.62 13.56 -6.81
C TYR A 280 10.38 13.35 -5.91
N VAL A 281 9.17 13.62 -6.41
CA VAL A 281 7.97 13.73 -5.57
C VAL A 281 6.71 13.11 -6.18
N THR A 282 5.80 12.72 -5.30
CA THR A 282 4.37 12.52 -5.62
C THR A 282 3.54 13.52 -4.84
N GLN A 283 2.46 14.03 -5.42
CA GLN A 283 1.54 14.94 -4.76
C GLN A 283 0.10 14.48 -4.89
N TYR A 284 -0.72 14.84 -3.91
CA TYR A 284 -2.16 14.81 -4.05
C TYR A 284 -2.63 15.92 -4.99
N ALA A 285 -3.70 15.66 -5.73
CA ALA A 285 -4.33 16.59 -6.65
C ALA A 285 -5.85 16.61 -6.44
N THR A 286 -6.43 17.80 -6.31
CA THR A 286 -7.88 18.01 -6.21
C THR A 286 -8.35 19.05 -7.22
N ASN A 287 -9.62 19.01 -7.58
CA ASN A 287 -10.16 19.88 -8.61
C ASN A 287 -10.32 21.33 -8.09
N ALA A 288 -9.72 22.28 -8.80
CA ALA A 288 -9.90 23.71 -8.51
C ALA A 288 -10.92 24.37 -9.47
N PRO A 289 -11.58 25.46 -9.07
CA PRO A 289 -12.34 26.30 -10.00
C PRO A 289 -11.42 27.00 -11.02
N PRO A 290 -11.96 27.56 -12.12
CA PRO A 290 -11.20 28.42 -13.01
C PRO A 290 -10.65 29.64 -12.27
N SER A 291 -9.39 29.99 -12.50
CA SER A 291 -8.81 31.23 -12.00
C SER A 291 -9.41 32.44 -12.74
N PRO A 292 -9.76 33.55 -12.05
CA PRO A 292 -10.14 34.81 -12.69
C PRO A 292 -8.96 35.44 -13.47
N GLN A 293 -7.73 35.04 -13.15
CA GLN A 293 -6.50 35.42 -13.86
C GLN A 293 -5.84 34.14 -14.41
N PRO A 294 -6.19 33.69 -15.62
CA PRO A 294 -5.66 32.45 -16.20
C PRO A 294 -4.15 32.52 -16.42
N SER A 295 -3.44 31.47 -16.00
CA SER A 295 -1.99 31.31 -16.16
C SER A 295 -1.64 29.85 -16.43
N ALA A 296 -0.44 29.58 -16.94
CA ALA A 296 0.03 28.20 -17.15
C ALA A 296 0.02 27.35 -15.86
N LEU A 297 0.13 27.99 -14.69
CA LEU A 297 0.06 27.35 -13.37
C LEU A 297 -1.36 27.02 -12.91
N THR A 298 -2.35 27.79 -13.38
CA THR A 298 -3.75 27.67 -12.95
C THR A 298 -4.64 27.00 -13.99
N ASP A 299 -4.21 26.95 -15.25
CA ASP A 299 -4.97 26.42 -16.39
C ASP A 299 -5.32 24.93 -16.24
N ALA A 300 -4.52 24.17 -15.50
CA ALA A 300 -4.84 22.78 -15.19
C ALA A 300 -6.11 22.65 -14.32
N ARG A 301 -6.49 23.73 -13.60
CA ARG A 301 -7.59 23.77 -12.63
C ARG A 301 -7.45 22.68 -11.58
N VAL A 302 -6.28 22.64 -10.95
CA VAL A 302 -5.92 21.65 -9.93
C VAL A 302 -5.25 22.36 -8.76
N THR A 303 -5.61 21.99 -7.55
CA THR A 303 -4.84 22.27 -6.35
C THR A 303 -4.00 21.03 -6.02
N ILE A 304 -2.69 21.20 -5.86
CA ILE A 304 -1.76 20.12 -5.54
C ILE A 304 -1.17 20.31 -4.14
N GLY A 305 -0.91 19.22 -3.43
CA GLY A 305 -0.35 19.28 -2.09
C GLY A 305 0.20 17.94 -1.63
N TYR A 306 1.02 17.93 -0.58
CA TYR A 306 1.60 16.70 -0.04
C TYR A 306 0.71 16.02 0.99
N TYR A 307 -0.27 16.74 1.55
CA TYR A 307 -1.01 16.32 2.73
C TYR A 307 -2.47 15.96 2.42
N ARG A 308 -2.99 14.98 3.14
CA ARG A 308 -4.42 14.64 3.19
C ARG A 308 -4.81 14.52 4.65
N ASN A 309 -5.73 15.36 5.11
CA ASN A 309 -6.16 15.42 6.51
C ASN A 309 -4.99 15.54 7.49
N GLY A 310 -4.01 16.40 7.17
CA GLY A 310 -2.80 16.60 7.99
C GLY A 310 -1.71 15.52 7.83
N VAL A 311 -1.95 14.44 7.08
CA VAL A 311 -0.98 13.34 6.91
C VAL A 311 -0.25 13.45 5.55
N PRO A 312 1.10 13.44 5.52
CA PRO A 312 1.87 13.51 4.27
C PRO A 312 1.73 12.21 3.46
N ILE A 313 1.80 12.32 2.12
CA ILE A 313 1.74 11.19 1.20
C ILE A 313 2.94 10.23 1.33
N GLY A 314 4.06 10.70 1.86
CA GLY A 314 5.31 9.96 1.96
C GLY A 314 6.21 10.50 3.08
N VAL A 315 7.51 10.30 2.94
CA VAL A 315 8.50 10.70 3.96
C VAL A 315 8.80 12.19 3.83
N GLN A 316 8.68 12.91 4.94
CA GLN A 316 9.01 14.34 5.01
C GLN A 316 10.52 14.53 4.93
N ALA A 317 10.97 15.33 3.95
CA ALA A 317 12.33 15.85 3.86
C ALA A 317 12.29 17.39 3.99
N PRO A 318 13.45 18.07 4.17
CA PRO A 318 13.48 19.52 4.38
C PRO A 318 12.75 20.34 3.31
N SER A 319 12.88 19.97 2.03
CA SER A 319 12.36 20.78 0.93
C SER A 319 11.07 20.23 0.30
N PHE A 320 10.71 18.96 0.56
CA PHE A 320 9.53 18.30 0.00
C PHE A 320 9.23 16.96 0.68
N VAL A 321 8.08 16.35 0.33
CA VAL A 321 7.73 14.98 0.72
C VAL A 321 8.05 14.03 -0.43
N TYR A 322 8.92 13.04 -0.20
CA TYR A 322 9.24 12.03 -1.21
C TYR A 322 8.39 10.76 -1.01
N TYR A 323 7.98 10.15 -2.11
CA TYR A 323 7.12 8.97 -2.12
C TYR A 323 7.65 7.95 -3.14
N PRO A 324 8.43 6.95 -2.69
CA PRO A 324 9.08 5.99 -3.58
C PRO A 324 8.10 5.20 -4.48
N PRO A 325 6.90 4.75 -4.03
CA PRO A 325 5.98 4.03 -4.90
C PRO A 325 5.51 4.84 -6.12
N GLY A 326 5.45 6.17 -6.02
CA GLY A 326 5.11 7.03 -7.15
C GLY A 326 6.13 6.95 -8.29
N PHE A 327 7.38 6.57 -7.99
CA PHE A 327 8.42 6.37 -8.98
C PHE A 327 8.13 5.16 -9.88
N ARG A 328 7.61 4.09 -9.28
CA ARG A 328 7.12 2.91 -10.01
C ARG A 328 5.85 3.21 -10.79
N GLN A 329 4.96 4.05 -10.24
CA GLN A 329 3.70 4.43 -10.88
C GLN A 329 3.94 5.24 -12.17
N ILE A 330 4.82 6.24 -12.13
CA ILE A 330 5.13 7.04 -13.32
C ILE A 330 5.83 6.21 -14.40
N LEU A 331 6.77 5.33 -14.05
CA LEU A 331 7.46 4.47 -15.03
C LEU A 331 6.50 3.48 -15.69
N ASN A 332 5.63 2.83 -14.92
CA ASN A 332 4.60 1.96 -15.47
C ASN A 332 3.58 2.73 -16.33
N TYR A 333 3.24 3.96 -15.95
CA TYR A 333 2.38 4.81 -16.77
C TYR A 333 3.05 5.16 -18.11
N ILE A 334 4.34 5.51 -18.09
CA ILE A 334 5.14 5.77 -19.30
C ILE A 334 5.19 4.52 -20.18
N LYS A 335 5.49 3.35 -19.60
CA LYS A 335 5.47 2.06 -20.29
C LYS A 335 4.14 1.83 -21.02
N ASN A 336 3.04 1.92 -20.29
CA ASN A 336 1.72 1.54 -20.77
C ASN A 336 1.09 2.56 -21.74
N ASN A 337 1.47 3.83 -21.66
CA ASN A 337 0.82 4.91 -22.41
C ASN A 337 1.72 5.61 -23.43
N TYR A 338 3.02 5.31 -23.46
CA TYR A 338 3.98 5.99 -24.35
C TYR A 338 4.93 5.01 -25.07
N GLY A 339 4.55 3.74 -25.16
CA GLY A 339 5.27 2.74 -25.98
C GLY A 339 6.57 2.22 -25.36
N ASN A 340 6.71 2.32 -24.03
CA ASN A 340 7.87 1.80 -23.27
C ASN A 340 9.24 2.27 -23.81
N PRO A 341 9.48 3.59 -23.93
CA PRO A 341 10.73 4.11 -24.45
C PRO A 341 11.91 3.68 -23.59
N LEU A 342 13.08 3.51 -24.22
CA LEU A 342 14.35 3.38 -23.50
C LEU A 342 14.50 4.59 -22.57
N THR A 343 14.56 4.34 -21.27
CA THR A 343 14.54 5.38 -20.25
C THR A 343 15.81 5.35 -19.43
N TYR A 344 16.34 6.52 -19.10
CA TYR A 344 17.41 6.70 -18.11
C TYR A 344 16.85 7.56 -16.98
N ILE A 345 17.04 7.14 -15.74
CA ILE A 345 16.74 8.01 -14.60
C ILE A 345 17.89 8.99 -14.48
N THR A 346 17.71 10.18 -15.04
CA THR A 346 18.79 11.12 -15.28
C THR A 346 19.10 12.02 -14.09
N GLU A 347 18.19 12.10 -13.11
CA GLU A 347 18.40 12.64 -11.76
C GLU A 347 17.39 12.03 -10.77
N ASN A 348 17.86 11.64 -9.57
CA ASN A 348 17.01 11.34 -8.41
C ASN A 348 17.82 11.59 -7.13
N GLY A 349 17.17 12.10 -6.09
CA GLY A 349 17.82 12.38 -4.80
C GLY A 349 16.93 13.17 -3.84
N VAL A 350 17.48 13.55 -2.70
CA VAL A 350 16.84 14.42 -1.70
C VAL A 350 17.86 15.36 -1.09
N ALA A 351 17.41 16.57 -0.74
CA ALA A 351 18.24 17.56 -0.11
C ALA A 351 18.24 17.42 1.43
N ASP A 352 19.37 17.74 2.05
CA ASP A 352 19.48 17.96 3.49
C ASP A 352 19.56 19.47 3.76
N LEU A 353 19.01 19.90 4.90
CA LEU A 353 19.03 21.30 5.33
C LEU A 353 20.41 21.62 5.90
N ASP A 354 21.02 22.73 5.47
CA ASP A 354 22.19 23.29 6.16
C ASP A 354 21.86 24.70 6.65
N THR A 355 21.85 24.89 7.96
CA THR A 355 21.63 26.20 8.60
C THR A 355 22.93 26.94 8.87
N GLY A 356 24.07 26.45 8.38
CA GLY A 356 25.40 27.02 8.60
C GLY A 356 26.05 26.61 9.94
N ASN A 357 25.35 25.84 10.78
CA ASN A 357 25.80 25.44 12.11
C ASN A 357 26.14 23.93 12.23
N LEU A 358 26.17 23.20 11.11
CA LEU A 358 26.45 21.77 11.13
C LEU A 358 27.96 21.51 11.25
N THR A 359 28.34 20.61 12.16
CA THR A 359 29.72 20.12 12.21
C THR A 359 30.01 19.26 10.99
N LEU A 360 31.26 19.21 10.53
CA LEU A 360 31.66 18.38 9.39
C LEU A 360 31.21 16.90 9.56
N PRO A 361 31.37 16.23 10.71
CA PRO A 361 30.84 14.87 10.88
C PRO A 361 29.30 14.77 10.78
N ALA A 362 28.57 15.80 11.22
CA ALA A 362 27.12 15.85 11.07
C ALA A 362 26.70 16.09 9.62
N ALA A 363 27.47 16.89 8.87
CA ALA A 363 27.31 17.10 7.44
C ALA A 363 27.52 15.82 6.62
N LEU A 364 28.54 15.05 6.97
CA LEU A 364 28.91 13.80 6.27
C LEU A 364 28.03 12.59 6.61
N ALA A 365 27.12 12.70 7.59
CA ALA A 365 26.32 11.56 8.05
C ALA A 365 25.24 11.12 7.05
N ASP A 366 24.71 12.05 6.25
CA ASP A 366 23.85 11.91 5.05
C ASP A 366 22.83 10.75 5.03
N ASN A 367 22.24 10.42 6.19
CA ASN A 367 21.39 9.23 6.32
C ASN A 367 20.07 9.36 5.56
N GLY A 368 19.55 10.59 5.42
CA GLY A 368 18.31 10.88 4.68
C GLY A 368 18.44 10.59 3.19
N ARG A 369 19.56 10.96 2.57
CA ARG A 369 19.86 10.70 1.15
C ARG A 369 20.12 9.23 0.88
N ILE A 370 20.83 8.54 1.77
CA ILE A 370 21.01 7.09 1.69
C ILE A 370 19.65 6.38 1.68
N GLN A 371 18.73 6.75 2.59
CA GLN A 371 17.39 6.17 2.66
C GLN A 371 16.56 6.48 1.39
N ASN A 372 16.63 7.70 0.88
CA ASN A 372 15.94 8.11 -0.35
C ASN A 372 16.41 7.27 -1.55
N HIS A 373 17.72 7.16 -1.79
CA HIS A 373 18.25 6.36 -2.88
C HIS A 373 17.91 4.88 -2.73
N CYS A 374 18.03 4.31 -1.52
CA CYS A 374 17.71 2.90 -1.28
C CYS A 374 16.24 2.59 -1.63
N SER A 375 15.32 3.43 -1.19
CA SER A 375 13.88 3.25 -1.42
C SER A 375 13.48 3.45 -2.88
N HIS A 376 14.03 4.47 -3.56
CA HIS A 376 13.75 4.71 -4.99
C HIS A 376 14.39 3.66 -5.90
N LEU A 377 15.62 3.21 -5.63
CA LEU A 377 16.26 2.12 -6.36
C LEU A 377 15.49 0.80 -6.21
N SER A 378 14.87 0.56 -5.05
CA SER A 378 13.98 -0.59 -4.87
C SER A 378 12.74 -0.50 -5.78
N CYS A 379 12.08 0.66 -5.82
CA CYS A 379 10.94 0.87 -6.72
C CYS A 379 11.34 0.85 -8.21
N LEU A 380 12.54 1.31 -8.53
CA LEU A 380 13.09 1.23 -9.88
C LEU A 380 13.31 -0.23 -10.32
N LYS A 381 13.90 -1.06 -9.44
CA LYS A 381 14.05 -2.50 -9.71
C LYS A 381 12.70 -3.16 -9.97
N CYS A 382 11.68 -2.88 -9.15
CA CYS A 382 10.33 -3.38 -9.38
C CYS A 382 9.75 -2.88 -10.72
N SER A 383 10.04 -1.64 -11.14
CA SER A 383 9.62 -1.12 -12.45
C SER A 383 10.27 -1.88 -13.61
N ILE A 384 11.57 -2.21 -13.48
CA ILE A 384 12.29 -3.02 -14.47
C ILE A 384 11.68 -4.43 -14.53
N ASP A 385 11.37 -5.02 -13.37
CA ASP A 385 10.71 -6.33 -13.29
C ASP A 385 9.27 -6.31 -13.87
N ASP A 386 8.58 -5.17 -13.80
CA ASP A 386 7.30 -4.96 -14.49
C ASP A 386 7.49 -4.84 -16.03
N GLY A 387 8.72 -4.85 -16.55
CA GLY A 387 9.03 -4.70 -17.96
C GLY A 387 9.23 -3.25 -18.42
N CYS A 388 9.44 -2.29 -17.51
CA CYS A 388 9.83 -0.93 -17.91
C CYS A 388 11.25 -0.95 -18.49
N ASN A 389 11.44 -0.34 -19.65
CA ASN A 389 12.72 -0.31 -20.36
C ASN A 389 13.65 0.76 -19.77
N VAL A 390 14.22 0.50 -18.58
CA VAL A 390 15.16 1.43 -17.90
C VAL A 390 16.59 0.90 -17.98
N ALA A 391 17.51 1.73 -18.44
CA ALA A 391 18.89 1.34 -18.73
C ALA A 391 19.97 2.04 -17.88
N GLY A 392 19.59 2.97 -17.00
CA GLY A 392 20.55 3.60 -16.09
C GLY A 392 19.91 4.51 -15.05
N TYR A 393 20.69 4.83 -14.02
CA TYR A 393 20.29 5.64 -12.88
C TYR A 393 21.43 6.59 -12.47
N PHE A 394 21.12 7.88 -12.38
CA PHE A 394 22.03 8.94 -12.00
C PHE A 394 21.54 9.55 -10.68
N ALA A 395 22.32 9.34 -9.61
CA ALA A 395 22.11 10.03 -8.35
C ALA A 395 22.40 11.53 -8.53
N TRP A 396 21.57 12.37 -7.91
CA TRP A 396 21.75 13.81 -7.92
C TRP A 396 21.97 14.35 -6.51
N SER A 397 23.01 15.13 -6.24
CA SER A 397 24.10 15.62 -7.11
C SER A 397 25.44 14.95 -6.78
N LEU A 398 26.46 15.11 -7.64
CA LEU A 398 27.83 14.65 -7.32
C LEU A 398 28.38 15.35 -6.07
N MET A 399 28.20 16.66 -6.00
CA MET A 399 28.68 17.53 -4.94
C MET A 399 27.66 18.59 -4.54
N ASP A 400 27.87 19.18 -3.36
CA ASP A 400 27.07 20.30 -2.89
C ASP A 400 27.37 21.52 -3.76
N ASN A 401 26.33 22.26 -4.13
CA ASN A 401 26.46 23.32 -5.10
C ASN A 401 25.38 24.39 -4.90
N TYR A 402 25.43 25.44 -5.73
CA TYR A 402 24.40 26.47 -5.75
C TYR A 402 23.03 25.92 -6.21
N GLU A 403 22.05 25.87 -5.29
CA GLU A 403 20.73 25.24 -5.49
C GLU A 403 19.66 26.22 -5.98
N PHE A 404 20.02 27.02 -7.00
CA PHE A 404 19.15 27.97 -7.69
C PHE A 404 18.48 28.95 -6.72
N GLY A 405 17.15 28.97 -6.66
CA GLY A 405 16.39 29.87 -5.76
C GLY A 405 16.60 29.62 -4.27
N ASN A 406 17.38 28.60 -3.87
CA ASN A 406 17.67 28.31 -2.46
C ASN A 406 19.11 28.69 -2.03
N GLY A 407 19.97 29.18 -2.93
CA GLY A 407 21.36 29.49 -2.60
C GLY A 407 22.13 28.24 -2.15
N TYR A 408 22.87 28.34 -1.05
CA TYR A 408 23.63 27.23 -0.43
C TYR A 408 22.94 26.63 0.80
N THR A 409 21.72 27.06 1.14
CA THR A 409 20.97 26.59 2.33
C THR A 409 20.49 25.13 2.24
N LEU A 410 20.65 24.50 1.09
CA LEU A 410 20.32 23.10 0.84
C LEU A 410 21.52 22.36 0.24
N ARG A 411 21.75 21.15 0.73
CA ARG A 411 22.82 20.26 0.28
C ARG A 411 22.26 19.07 -0.49
N LYS A 412 22.93 18.63 -1.55
CA LYS A 412 22.54 17.49 -2.42
C LYS A 412 23.70 16.54 -2.80
N GLU A 413 24.93 16.74 -2.29
CA GLU A 413 26.17 15.99 -2.58
C GLU A 413 26.09 14.44 -2.53
N THR A 414 26.99 13.76 -3.23
CA THR A 414 27.23 12.32 -3.03
C THR A 414 28.69 11.98 -2.74
N ALA A 415 29.62 12.95 -2.75
CA ALA A 415 31.02 12.76 -2.41
C ALA A 415 31.67 13.99 -1.75
N SER A 416 32.29 13.84 -0.56
CA SER A 416 32.91 14.93 0.22
C SER A 416 34.43 15.05 0.06
N TYR A 417 34.98 16.26 0.20
CA TYR A 417 36.37 16.62 -0.18
C TYR A 417 37.49 16.35 0.86
N GLU A 418 37.22 15.97 2.11
CA GLU A 418 38.29 15.67 3.09
C GLU A 418 38.34 14.18 3.48
N LEU A 419 39.27 13.45 2.86
CA LEU A 419 39.67 12.09 3.25
C LEU A 419 41.20 11.98 3.16
N GLU A 420 41.91 12.67 4.05
CA GLU A 420 43.28 12.29 4.41
C GLU A 420 43.23 11.61 5.79
N ASN A 421 43.75 10.37 5.83
CA ASN A 421 43.95 9.51 7.01
C ASN A 421 42.81 8.61 7.52
N VAL A 422 42.04 7.98 6.62
CA VAL A 422 41.32 6.74 6.98
C VAL A 422 41.57 5.68 5.91
N GLU A 423 42.25 4.59 6.30
CA GLU A 423 42.49 3.40 5.49
C GLU A 423 41.19 2.86 4.83
N PRO A 424 41.30 2.22 3.66
CA PRO A 424 40.16 1.79 2.85
C PRO A 424 39.48 0.55 3.45
N ASN A 425 38.72 0.73 4.54
CA ASN A 425 37.77 -0.28 4.99
C ASN A 425 36.41 -0.06 4.31
N ALA A 426 36.32 -0.58 3.08
CA ALA A 426 35.07 -0.79 2.37
C ALA A 426 34.17 -1.74 3.17
N ASN A 427 33.23 -1.19 3.95
CA ASN A 427 32.02 -1.87 4.43
C ASN A 427 31.00 -0.87 5.03
N ILE A 428 30.66 0.20 4.32
CA ILE A 428 29.55 1.07 4.73
C ILE A 428 28.24 0.47 4.19
N ARG A 429 27.68 -0.46 4.99
CA ARG A 429 26.38 -1.11 4.76
C ARG A 429 25.26 -0.06 4.72
N THR A 430 24.47 -0.14 3.65
CA THR A 430 23.11 0.39 3.50
C THR A 430 22.28 0.16 4.76
N GLN A 431 21.53 1.17 5.23
CA GLN A 431 20.39 0.93 6.14
C GLN A 431 19.24 0.36 5.31
N ASN A 432 19.42 -0.93 5.08
CA ASN A 432 18.53 -1.86 4.45
C ASN A 432 17.29 -2.11 5.32
N VAL A 433 16.10 -2.03 4.73
CA VAL A 433 15.02 -2.96 5.11
C VAL A 433 15.31 -4.35 4.50
N CYS A 434 16.22 -4.52 3.55
CA CYS A 434 16.67 -5.86 3.12
C CYS A 434 18.17 -5.89 2.82
N ASN A 435 18.93 -6.76 3.50
CA ASN A 435 20.35 -7.05 3.18
C ASN A 435 20.50 -7.27 1.65
N PRO A 436 21.50 -6.70 0.96
CA PRO A 436 21.72 -6.90 -0.48
C PRO A 436 21.78 -8.38 -0.92
N ALA A 437 22.13 -9.32 -0.03
CA ALA A 437 22.03 -10.76 -0.32
C ALA A 437 20.60 -11.26 -0.59
N CYS A 438 19.57 -10.49 -0.25
CA CYS A 438 18.15 -10.83 -0.45
C CYS A 438 17.54 -10.35 -1.77
N LYS A 439 18.21 -9.41 -2.48
CA LYS A 439 17.64 -8.78 -3.71
C LYS A 439 17.43 -9.74 -4.88
N ALA A 440 17.99 -10.94 -4.86
CA ALA A 440 17.90 -11.88 -5.98
C ALA A 440 16.60 -12.71 -6.01
N LYS A 441 15.77 -12.71 -4.94
CA LYS A 441 14.63 -13.65 -4.83
C LYS A 441 13.35 -13.11 -4.14
N GLU A 442 13.02 -11.82 -4.22
CA GLU A 442 11.74 -11.30 -3.72
C GLU A 442 10.73 -10.97 -4.85
N PRO A 443 9.82 -11.90 -5.23
CA PRO A 443 8.73 -11.62 -6.17
C PRO A 443 7.34 -11.38 -5.53
N PHE A 444 7.25 -11.21 -4.20
CA PHE A 444 5.96 -11.37 -3.52
C PHE A 444 5.12 -10.08 -3.51
N ASN A 445 4.12 -10.02 -4.40
CA ASN A 445 3.07 -9.02 -4.37
C ASN A 445 1.99 -9.40 -3.35
N CYS A 446 1.90 -8.65 -2.24
CA CYS A 446 0.94 -8.87 -1.15
C CYS A 446 -0.54 -8.67 -1.55
N ASP A 447 -0.82 -8.04 -2.69
CA ASP A 447 -2.19 -7.86 -3.19
C ASP A 447 -2.67 -9.03 -4.05
N ASN A 448 -1.79 -10.01 -4.34
CA ASN A 448 -2.11 -11.17 -5.16
C ASN A 448 -1.79 -12.49 -4.44
N PRO A 449 -2.80 -13.13 -3.80
CA PRO A 449 -2.62 -14.43 -3.15
C PRO A 449 -2.26 -15.56 -4.14
N LEU A 450 -2.27 -15.33 -5.45
CA LEU A 450 -1.76 -16.30 -6.42
C LEU A 450 -0.23 -16.32 -6.48
N THR A 451 0.46 -15.25 -6.05
CA THR A 451 1.93 -15.14 -6.12
C THR A 451 2.65 -15.42 -4.80
N PHE A 452 2.01 -15.16 -3.66
CA PHE A 452 2.55 -15.48 -2.32
C PHE A 452 1.43 -16.10 -1.47
N ASN A 453 1.56 -17.39 -1.14
CA ASN A 453 0.55 -18.13 -0.38
C ASN A 453 1.17 -19.33 0.35
N ARG A 454 0.33 -20.16 0.97
CA ARG A 454 0.77 -21.33 1.75
C ARG A 454 1.71 -22.27 0.98
N THR A 455 1.60 -22.38 -0.35
CA THR A 455 2.47 -23.27 -1.15
C THR A 455 3.88 -22.72 -1.31
N SER A 456 4.12 -21.46 -0.94
CA SER A 456 5.46 -20.89 -0.84
C SER A 456 6.23 -21.50 0.33
N PHE A 457 5.58 -22.09 1.33
CA PHE A 457 6.23 -22.69 2.49
C PHE A 457 6.41 -24.21 2.30
N PRO A 458 7.29 -24.87 3.09
CA PRO A 458 7.42 -26.33 3.04
C PRO A 458 6.06 -27.02 3.18
N LYS A 459 5.87 -28.16 2.51
CA LYS A 459 4.58 -28.87 2.44
C LYS A 459 3.94 -29.14 3.82
N ASN A 460 4.76 -29.37 4.84
CA ASN A 460 4.34 -29.68 6.21
C ASN A 460 4.41 -28.46 7.15
N PHE A 461 4.56 -27.25 6.61
CA PHE A 461 4.58 -26.03 7.39
C PHE A 461 3.18 -25.72 7.93
N ILE A 462 3.08 -25.45 9.23
CA ILE A 462 1.81 -25.29 9.93
C ILE A 462 1.43 -23.81 10.00
N PHE A 463 0.21 -23.48 9.57
CA PHE A 463 -0.40 -22.18 9.80
C PHE A 463 -1.49 -22.29 10.86
N GLY A 464 -1.39 -21.48 11.91
CA GLY A 464 -2.34 -21.47 13.02
C GLY A 464 -2.64 -20.06 13.52
N ALA A 465 -3.49 -20.00 14.53
CA ALA A 465 -3.77 -18.81 15.32
C ALA A 465 -3.58 -19.12 16.81
N ALA A 466 -3.41 -18.07 17.60
CA ALA A 466 -3.09 -18.22 19.01
C ALA A 466 -3.88 -17.25 19.91
N THR A 467 -4.11 -17.68 21.15
CA THR A 467 -4.81 -16.94 22.22
C THR A 467 -4.20 -17.28 23.59
N SER A 468 -4.69 -16.63 24.65
CA SER A 468 -4.38 -16.99 26.04
C SER A 468 -5.64 -16.99 26.90
N ALA A 469 -5.63 -17.81 27.95
CA ALA A 469 -6.78 -18.05 28.81
C ALA A 469 -7.34 -16.77 29.43
N TYR A 470 -6.50 -15.97 30.10
CA TYR A 470 -6.97 -14.74 30.75
C TYR A 470 -7.51 -13.70 29.78
N GLN A 471 -6.99 -13.66 28.54
CA GLN A 471 -7.39 -12.67 27.56
C GLN A 471 -8.74 -12.99 26.90
N ILE A 472 -9.15 -14.26 26.83
CA ILE A 472 -10.36 -14.68 26.09
C ILE A 472 -11.42 -15.43 26.92
N GLU A 473 -11.05 -16.19 27.96
CA GLU A 473 -11.97 -17.14 28.59
C GLU A 473 -13.02 -16.49 29.49
N GLY A 474 -12.62 -15.46 30.25
CA GLY A 474 -13.41 -14.95 31.38
C GLY A 474 -13.15 -15.66 32.71
N ALA A 475 -13.68 -15.11 33.80
CA ALA A 475 -13.51 -15.59 35.17
C ALA A 475 -14.61 -16.57 35.63
N ALA A 476 -15.64 -16.82 34.80
CA ALA A 476 -16.72 -17.77 35.12
C ALA A 476 -16.14 -19.14 35.54
N HIS A 477 -16.56 -19.67 36.69
CA HIS A 477 -16.13 -20.97 37.22
C HIS A 477 -14.59 -21.16 37.31
N ARG A 478 -13.87 -20.14 37.77
CA ARG A 478 -12.41 -20.18 38.01
C ARG A 478 -12.07 -19.45 39.30
N ALA A 479 -11.06 -19.92 40.05
CA ALA A 479 -10.54 -19.17 41.20
C ALA A 479 -9.62 -18.01 40.80
N LEU A 480 -9.46 -17.03 41.68
CA LEU A 480 -8.61 -15.86 41.42
C LEU A 480 -7.16 -16.25 41.12
N ASN A 481 -6.59 -15.56 40.14
CA ASN A 481 -5.17 -15.56 39.81
C ASN A 481 -4.58 -14.16 40.00
N GLY A 482 -3.27 -14.04 39.81
CA GLY A 482 -2.56 -12.76 39.95
C GLY A 482 -3.14 -11.61 39.11
N TRP A 483 -3.63 -11.88 37.91
CA TRP A 483 -4.25 -10.85 37.07
C TRP A 483 -5.61 -10.40 37.59
N ASP A 484 -6.44 -11.31 38.10
CA ASP A 484 -7.72 -10.93 38.73
C ASP A 484 -7.45 -9.97 39.90
N TYR A 485 -6.55 -10.38 40.81
CA TYR A 485 -6.14 -9.56 41.95
C TYR A 485 -5.55 -8.22 41.52
N TYR A 486 -4.71 -8.20 40.47
CA TYR A 486 -4.08 -6.99 39.98
C TYR A 486 -5.09 -6.01 39.36
N THR A 487 -5.99 -6.49 38.52
CA THR A 487 -6.93 -5.66 37.74
C THR A 487 -8.11 -5.16 38.56
N HIS A 488 -8.63 -5.95 39.51
CA HIS A 488 -9.78 -5.55 40.36
C HIS A 488 -9.48 -4.38 41.29
N ARG A 489 -8.22 -3.99 41.45
CA ARG A 489 -7.77 -2.89 42.33
C ARG A 489 -7.77 -1.51 41.67
N TYR A 490 -7.79 -1.44 40.33
CA TYR A 490 -7.71 -0.15 39.64
C TYR A 490 -9.10 0.51 39.48
N PRO A 491 -9.18 1.86 39.54
CA PRO A 491 -10.47 2.57 39.58
C PRO A 491 -11.32 2.44 38.30
N ASP A 492 -10.69 2.22 37.15
CA ASP A 492 -11.36 2.07 35.86
C ASP A 492 -12.06 0.71 35.69
N ARG A 493 -11.76 -0.26 36.58
CA ARG A 493 -12.35 -1.61 36.67
C ARG A 493 -12.33 -2.41 35.37
N SER A 494 -11.44 -2.07 34.41
CA SER A 494 -11.32 -2.82 33.17
C SER A 494 -10.61 -4.16 33.44
N SER A 495 -11.37 -5.26 33.50
CA SER A 495 -10.88 -6.59 33.86
C SER A 495 -11.06 -7.62 32.73
N GLY A 496 -10.41 -8.77 32.89
CA GLY A 496 -10.60 -9.96 32.06
C GLY A 496 -11.75 -10.86 32.51
N ASP A 497 -12.70 -10.36 33.34
CA ASP A 497 -13.74 -11.20 33.93
C ASP A 497 -14.74 -11.73 32.90
N LEU A 498 -15.11 -10.91 31.92
CA LEU A 498 -15.90 -11.33 30.76
C LEU A 498 -15.00 -11.65 29.56
N ALA A 499 -14.08 -10.73 29.23
CA ALA A 499 -13.15 -10.86 28.11
C ALA A 499 -13.87 -11.14 26.77
N CYS A 500 -13.61 -12.30 26.15
CA CYS A 500 -14.28 -12.75 24.93
C CYS A 500 -15.33 -13.83 25.20
N ASP A 501 -15.56 -14.19 26.46
CA ASP A 501 -16.47 -15.26 26.88
C ASP A 501 -16.23 -16.60 26.16
N SER A 502 -14.95 -16.92 25.90
CA SER A 502 -14.59 -18.17 25.22
C SER A 502 -14.88 -19.41 26.06
N TYR A 503 -15.08 -19.28 27.38
CA TYR A 503 -15.50 -20.40 28.22
C TYR A 503 -16.83 -21.00 27.75
N ASP A 504 -17.83 -20.15 27.50
CA ASP A 504 -19.14 -20.58 27.00
C ASP A 504 -19.21 -20.65 25.47
N LEU A 505 -18.39 -19.85 24.76
CA LEU A 505 -18.45 -19.69 23.30
C LEU A 505 -17.34 -20.41 22.52
N TYR A 506 -16.62 -21.36 23.14
CA TYR A 506 -15.50 -22.07 22.50
C TYR A 506 -15.86 -22.74 21.16
N LYS A 507 -17.11 -23.18 20.98
CA LYS A 507 -17.57 -23.75 19.69
C LYS A 507 -17.59 -22.71 18.57
N GLU A 508 -17.94 -21.47 18.88
CA GLU A 508 -17.88 -20.37 17.91
C GLU A 508 -16.43 -20.03 17.57
N ASP A 509 -15.51 -20.14 18.53
CA ASP A 509 -14.08 -19.93 18.30
C ASP A 509 -13.49 -20.98 17.36
N VAL A 510 -13.87 -22.25 17.55
CA VAL A 510 -13.46 -23.33 16.64
C VAL A 510 -14.07 -23.14 15.24
N LYS A 511 -15.29 -22.62 15.12
CA LYS A 511 -15.88 -22.26 13.82
C LYS A 511 -15.06 -21.17 13.12
N LEU A 512 -14.59 -20.14 13.83
CA LEU A 512 -13.73 -19.10 13.26
C LEU A 512 -12.41 -19.69 12.75
N LEU A 513 -11.73 -20.52 13.55
CA LEU A 513 -10.50 -21.22 13.14
C LEU A 513 -10.72 -22.05 11.87
N LYS A 514 -11.83 -22.77 11.79
CA LYS A 514 -12.20 -23.60 10.63
C LYS A 514 -12.41 -22.76 9.37
N ARG A 515 -13.15 -21.64 9.47
CA ARG A 515 -13.37 -20.72 8.34
C ARG A 515 -12.07 -20.10 7.83
N MET A 516 -11.13 -19.83 8.73
CA MET A 516 -9.80 -19.34 8.39
C MET A 516 -8.88 -20.41 7.79
N ASN A 517 -9.31 -21.68 7.74
CA ASN A 517 -8.50 -22.84 7.37
C ASN A 517 -7.24 -23.00 8.24
N ALA A 518 -7.32 -22.64 9.52
CA ALA A 518 -6.22 -22.86 10.46
C ALA A 518 -5.99 -24.37 10.64
N GLN A 519 -4.72 -24.80 10.59
CA GLN A 519 -4.33 -26.20 10.79
C GLN A 519 -4.04 -26.49 12.27
N ALA A 520 -3.73 -25.46 13.04
CA ALA A 520 -3.39 -25.58 14.45
C ALA A 520 -3.95 -24.40 15.25
N TYR A 521 -4.22 -24.65 16.53
CA TYR A 521 -4.64 -23.63 17.48
C TYR A 521 -3.76 -23.70 18.72
N ARG A 522 -3.09 -22.59 19.03
CA ARG A 522 -2.34 -22.45 20.26
C ARG A 522 -3.20 -21.79 21.33
N LEU A 523 -3.44 -22.51 22.41
CA LEU A 523 -4.22 -22.06 23.57
C LEU A 523 -3.40 -22.19 24.85
N SER A 524 -3.86 -21.60 25.95
CA SER A 524 -3.33 -21.89 27.29
C SER A 524 -4.40 -22.45 28.22
N ILE A 525 -3.98 -23.19 29.24
CA ILE A 525 -4.85 -23.71 30.30
C ILE A 525 -4.65 -22.84 31.54
N ALA A 526 -5.75 -22.31 32.08
CA ALA A 526 -5.72 -21.52 33.30
C ALA A 526 -5.45 -22.40 34.52
N TRP A 527 -4.31 -22.20 35.18
CA TRP A 527 -3.91 -23.00 36.35
C TRP A 527 -4.97 -22.93 37.46
N SER A 528 -5.46 -21.73 37.78
CA SER A 528 -6.48 -21.55 38.81
C SER A 528 -7.88 -22.09 38.43
N ARG A 529 -8.09 -22.50 37.18
CA ARG A 529 -9.33 -23.17 36.73
C ARG A 529 -9.28 -24.66 36.99
N VAL A 530 -8.12 -25.28 36.83
CA VAL A 530 -7.93 -26.72 37.03
C VAL A 530 -7.61 -27.03 38.50
N LEU A 531 -6.83 -26.17 39.15
CA LEU A 531 -6.47 -26.26 40.56
C LEU A 531 -6.84 -24.94 41.26
N PRO A 532 -8.08 -24.79 41.75
CA PRO A 532 -8.56 -23.56 42.39
C PRO A 532 -7.73 -23.08 43.58
N LYS A 533 -7.08 -24.02 44.30
CA LYS A 533 -6.17 -23.74 45.43
C LYS A 533 -4.69 -23.82 45.03
N GLY A 534 -4.40 -23.89 43.72
CA GLY A 534 -3.07 -23.96 43.13
C GLY A 534 -2.35 -25.31 43.23
N ARG A 535 -2.72 -26.18 44.18
CA ARG A 535 -2.10 -27.50 44.41
C ARG A 535 -3.08 -28.66 44.30
N LEU A 536 -2.57 -29.85 43.95
CA LEU A 536 -3.36 -31.09 43.91
C LEU A 536 -4.04 -31.42 45.25
N ILE A 537 -3.35 -31.21 46.37
CA ILE A 537 -3.91 -31.45 47.72
C ILE A 537 -5.11 -30.54 48.04
N GLY A 538 -5.23 -29.40 47.34
CA GLY A 538 -6.36 -28.49 47.46
C GLY A 538 -7.54 -28.85 46.57
N GLY A 539 -7.48 -29.98 45.86
CA GLY A 539 -8.54 -30.48 44.99
C GLY A 539 -8.38 -30.10 43.51
N ILE A 540 -8.94 -30.95 42.64
CA ILE A 540 -9.03 -30.74 41.19
C ILE A 540 -10.45 -30.28 40.89
N ASP A 541 -10.59 -29.22 40.07
CA ASP A 541 -11.90 -28.83 39.54
C ASP A 541 -12.17 -29.57 38.21
N GLU A 542 -12.99 -30.61 38.30
CA GLU A 542 -13.35 -31.43 37.14
C GLU A 542 -14.22 -30.67 36.12
N ASN A 543 -14.86 -29.54 36.47
CA ASN A 543 -15.54 -28.70 35.48
C ASN A 543 -14.54 -27.97 34.59
N GLY A 544 -13.45 -27.47 35.18
CA GLY A 544 -12.31 -26.91 34.43
C GLY A 544 -11.71 -27.94 33.47
N ILE A 545 -11.49 -29.17 33.95
CA ILE A 545 -11.03 -30.29 33.11
C ILE A 545 -12.02 -30.59 31.98
N LYS A 546 -13.32 -30.62 32.27
CA LYS A 546 -14.38 -30.86 31.29
C LYS A 546 -14.41 -29.81 30.19
N TYR A 547 -14.26 -28.53 30.53
CA TYR A 547 -14.18 -27.44 29.55
C TYR A 547 -13.03 -27.65 28.55
N TYR A 548 -11.80 -27.84 29.03
CA TYR A 548 -10.65 -28.07 28.14
C TYR A 548 -10.77 -29.38 27.35
N ASN A 549 -11.33 -30.44 27.93
CA ASN A 549 -11.65 -31.67 27.21
C ASN A 549 -12.60 -31.41 26.03
N ASN A 550 -13.66 -30.64 26.26
CA ASN A 550 -14.63 -30.31 25.23
C ASN A 550 -14.00 -29.46 24.12
N LEU A 551 -13.21 -28.43 24.47
CA LEU A 551 -12.50 -27.61 23.49
C LEU A 551 -11.50 -28.46 22.68
N ILE A 552 -10.68 -29.28 23.32
CA ILE A 552 -9.73 -30.17 22.63
C ILE A 552 -10.46 -31.14 21.70
N ASN A 553 -11.57 -31.73 22.15
CA ASN A 553 -12.38 -32.61 21.31
C ASN A 553 -12.96 -31.88 20.10
N GLU A 554 -13.49 -30.68 20.29
CA GLU A 554 -14.04 -29.86 19.21
C GLU A 554 -12.95 -29.48 18.19
N LEU A 555 -11.74 -29.13 18.63
CA LEU A 555 -10.60 -28.87 17.75
C LEU A 555 -10.24 -30.11 16.91
N LYS A 556 -10.08 -31.27 17.56
CA LYS A 556 -9.73 -32.53 16.87
C LYS A 556 -10.83 -32.96 15.91
N ALA A 557 -12.11 -32.81 16.27
CA ALA A 557 -13.26 -33.11 15.42
C ALA A 557 -13.28 -32.25 14.14
N ASN A 558 -12.70 -31.04 14.20
CA ASN A 558 -12.58 -30.13 13.06
C ASN A 558 -11.21 -30.20 12.37
N GLY A 559 -10.34 -31.16 12.73
CA GLY A 559 -9.03 -31.36 12.11
C GLY A 559 -7.99 -30.30 12.47
N ILE A 560 -8.16 -29.61 13.60
CA ILE A 560 -7.26 -28.55 14.08
C ILE A 560 -6.40 -29.13 15.21
N GLU A 561 -5.07 -29.04 15.07
CA GLU A 561 -4.14 -29.59 16.06
C GLU A 561 -3.96 -28.64 17.27
N PRO A 562 -4.18 -29.10 18.51
CA PRO A 562 -4.01 -28.27 19.70
C PRO A 562 -2.53 -28.15 20.10
N TYR A 563 -2.07 -26.90 20.26
CA TYR A 563 -0.79 -26.53 20.85
C TYR A 563 -1.05 -25.92 22.23
N VAL A 564 -0.81 -26.69 23.29
CA VAL A 564 -1.26 -26.31 24.64
C VAL A 564 -0.12 -25.67 25.44
N THR A 565 -0.36 -24.45 25.88
CA THR A 565 0.49 -23.73 26.83
C THR A 565 0.03 -24.01 28.26
N ILE A 566 0.90 -24.57 29.08
CA ILE A 566 0.60 -24.97 30.47
C ILE A 566 0.44 -23.73 31.36
N PHE A 567 1.29 -22.71 31.17
CA PHE A 567 1.26 -21.50 31.98
C PHE A 567 1.48 -20.23 31.15
N HIS A 568 0.57 -19.26 31.31
CA HIS A 568 0.55 -18.00 30.57
C HIS A 568 0.31 -16.81 31.52
N TRP A 569 1.24 -16.64 32.46
CA TRP A 569 1.31 -15.50 33.41
C TRP A 569 0.18 -15.45 34.46
N ASP A 570 -0.54 -16.55 34.65
CA ASP A 570 -1.76 -16.67 35.44
C ASP A 570 -1.53 -17.50 36.72
N VAL A 571 -0.58 -17.06 37.55
CA VAL A 571 -0.26 -17.75 38.82
C VAL A 571 -1.51 -17.74 39.71
N PRO A 572 -1.97 -18.88 40.25
CA PRO A 572 -3.07 -18.91 41.21
C PRO A 572 -2.76 -18.00 42.41
N GLN A 573 -3.70 -17.13 42.79
CA GLN A 573 -3.44 -16.11 43.81
C GLN A 573 -3.06 -16.73 45.15
N THR A 574 -3.61 -17.90 45.48
CA THR A 574 -3.30 -18.65 46.70
C THR A 574 -1.82 -19.03 46.82
N LEU A 575 -1.11 -19.26 45.70
CA LEU A 575 0.32 -19.58 45.72
C LEU A 575 1.18 -18.32 45.90
N GLU A 576 0.71 -17.20 45.38
CA GLU A 576 1.35 -15.90 45.62
C GLU A 576 1.21 -15.50 47.09
N ASP A 577 0.01 -15.63 47.66
CA ASP A 577 -0.27 -15.28 49.06
C ASP A 577 0.49 -16.18 50.04
N GLU A 578 0.59 -17.48 49.78
CA GLU A 578 1.19 -18.43 50.73
C GLU A 578 2.72 -18.36 50.75
N TYR A 579 3.37 -18.12 49.61
CA TYR A 579 4.84 -18.18 49.54
C TYR A 579 5.48 -17.29 48.46
N GLY A 580 4.74 -16.36 47.85
CA GLY A 580 5.26 -15.44 46.83
C GLY A 580 5.47 -16.09 45.46
N GLY A 581 4.70 -17.14 45.14
CA GLY A 581 4.67 -17.73 43.81
C GLY A 581 6.05 -18.13 43.29
N PHE A 582 6.48 -17.55 42.16
CA PHE A 582 7.76 -17.89 41.53
C PHE A 582 9.00 -17.39 42.27
N LEU A 583 8.87 -16.57 43.32
CA LEU A 583 10.00 -16.26 44.19
C LEU A 583 10.46 -17.46 45.01
N SER A 584 9.54 -18.39 45.31
CA SER A 584 9.85 -19.57 46.10
C SER A 584 10.19 -20.78 45.23
N ARG A 585 11.19 -21.56 45.64
CA ARG A 585 11.50 -22.86 45.02
C ARG A 585 10.38 -23.88 45.19
N ARG A 586 9.45 -23.67 46.14
CA ARG A 586 8.28 -24.55 46.37
C ARG A 586 7.42 -24.68 45.11
N ILE A 587 7.28 -23.61 44.31
CA ILE A 587 6.46 -23.61 43.09
C ILE A 587 6.93 -24.63 42.05
N ILE A 588 8.21 -25.00 42.05
CA ILE A 588 8.79 -25.89 41.05
C ILE A 588 8.10 -27.25 41.10
N GLU A 589 7.77 -27.72 42.31
CA GLU A 589 7.10 -29.00 42.50
C GLU A 589 5.60 -28.90 42.23
N ASP A 590 4.96 -27.82 42.67
CA ASP A 590 3.53 -27.57 42.41
C ASP A 590 3.24 -27.41 40.92
N TYR A 591 4.10 -26.69 40.19
CA TYR A 591 4.04 -26.57 38.74
C TYR A 591 4.25 -27.92 38.03
N LYS A 592 5.23 -28.73 38.50
CA LYS A 592 5.48 -30.06 37.95
C LYS A 592 4.25 -30.97 38.12
N ASN A 593 3.62 -30.92 39.30
CA ASN A 593 2.40 -31.69 39.59
C ASN A 593 1.20 -31.21 38.77
N TYR A 594 1.05 -29.90 38.57
CA TYR A 594 0.06 -29.32 37.67
C TYR A 594 0.26 -29.78 36.22
N ALA A 595 1.48 -29.67 35.69
CA ALA A 595 1.82 -30.15 34.36
C ALA A 595 1.54 -31.65 34.19
N GLU A 596 1.87 -32.46 35.21
CA GLU A 596 1.58 -33.89 35.22
C GLU A 596 0.08 -34.19 35.09
N LEU A 597 -0.75 -33.48 35.84
CA LEU A 597 -2.20 -33.60 35.75
C LEU A 597 -2.69 -33.33 34.31
N LEU A 598 -2.19 -32.27 33.68
CA LEU A 598 -2.56 -31.96 32.29
C LEU A 598 -2.11 -33.05 31.31
N PHE A 599 -0.90 -33.60 31.48
CA PHE A 599 -0.43 -34.71 30.65
C PHE A 599 -1.33 -35.93 30.79
N GLN A 600 -1.76 -36.26 32.02
CA GLN A 600 -2.65 -37.38 32.28
C GLN A 600 -4.03 -37.18 31.66
N ARG A 601 -4.58 -35.95 31.71
CA ARG A 601 -5.95 -35.67 31.28
C ARG A 601 -6.09 -35.39 29.78
N PHE A 602 -5.03 -34.88 29.13
CA PHE A 602 -5.12 -34.39 27.76
C PHE A 602 -4.03 -34.93 26.81
N GLY A 603 -2.98 -35.60 27.33
CA GLY A 603 -1.83 -36.02 26.53
C GLY A 603 -2.12 -37.10 25.47
N ASP A 604 -3.25 -37.81 25.62
CA ASP A 604 -3.78 -38.71 24.60
C ASP A 604 -4.08 -37.98 23.28
N ARG A 605 -4.57 -36.73 23.34
CA ARG A 605 -4.97 -35.91 22.19
C ARG A 605 -4.02 -34.74 21.88
N VAL A 606 -3.27 -34.24 22.86
CA VAL A 606 -2.35 -33.10 22.72
C VAL A 606 -0.93 -33.57 22.45
N LYS A 607 -0.39 -33.19 21.29
CA LYS A 607 0.95 -33.59 20.84
C LYS A 607 2.00 -32.49 20.94
N PHE A 608 1.60 -31.25 21.19
CA PHE A 608 2.52 -30.12 21.33
C PHE A 608 2.26 -29.37 22.63
N TRP A 609 3.24 -29.42 23.53
CA TRP A 609 3.17 -28.82 24.87
C TRP A 609 4.15 -27.64 24.97
N ILE A 610 3.69 -26.53 25.52
CA ILE A 610 4.50 -25.35 25.83
C ILE A 610 4.39 -25.11 27.34
N THR A 611 5.45 -25.32 28.10
CA THR A 611 5.47 -25.17 29.55
C THR A 611 5.18 -23.72 29.97
N LEU A 612 5.91 -22.75 29.40
CA LEU A 612 5.87 -21.35 29.81
C LEU A 612 5.74 -20.47 28.55
N ASN A 613 4.82 -19.51 28.56
CA ASN A 613 4.85 -18.40 27.60
C ASN A 613 5.73 -17.26 28.13
N GLN A 614 6.73 -16.84 27.34
CA GLN A 614 7.58 -15.67 27.57
C GLN A 614 8.00 -15.49 29.04
N PRO A 615 8.80 -16.40 29.61
CA PRO A 615 9.17 -16.31 31.03
C PRO A 615 9.87 -14.98 31.39
N TYR A 616 10.61 -14.39 30.43
CA TYR A 616 11.15 -13.03 30.55
C TYR A 616 10.09 -12.01 30.98
N SER A 617 8.91 -12.02 30.37
CA SER A 617 7.87 -11.01 30.61
C SER A 617 7.39 -11.06 32.06
N LEU A 618 7.16 -12.24 32.64
CA LEU A 618 6.79 -12.36 34.06
C LEU A 618 7.93 -11.93 34.98
N ALA A 619 9.17 -12.38 34.72
CA ALA A 619 10.31 -12.03 35.55
C ALA A 619 10.61 -10.53 35.54
N SER A 620 10.60 -9.89 34.36
CA SER A 620 10.94 -8.47 34.21
C SER A 620 9.79 -7.55 34.59
N LYS A 621 8.56 -7.83 34.14
CA LYS A 621 7.42 -6.95 34.38
C LYS A 621 6.73 -7.21 35.71
N GLY A 622 6.73 -8.45 36.19
CA GLY A 622 6.11 -8.81 37.46
C GLY A 622 6.95 -8.42 38.68
N TYR A 623 8.27 -8.51 38.55
CA TYR A 623 9.22 -8.36 39.66
C TYR A 623 10.34 -7.32 39.40
N GLY A 624 10.37 -6.71 38.21
CA GLY A 624 11.38 -5.72 37.82
C GLY A 624 10.84 -4.29 37.78
N ASP A 625 9.79 -4.03 36.99
CA ASP A 625 9.07 -2.73 36.97
C ASP A 625 7.69 -2.76 37.64
N GLY A 626 7.19 -3.94 38.02
CA GLY A 626 5.90 -4.10 38.70
C GLY A 626 4.69 -3.81 37.81
N SER A 627 4.84 -3.74 36.48
CA SER A 627 3.72 -3.49 35.56
C SER A 627 2.81 -4.71 35.33
N TYR A 628 3.26 -5.92 35.67
CA TYR A 628 2.48 -7.17 35.65
C TYR A 628 2.28 -7.69 37.09
N PRO A 629 1.29 -8.57 37.34
CA PRO A 629 1.19 -9.27 38.62
C PRO A 629 2.49 -10.02 38.96
N PRO A 630 2.91 -10.06 40.23
CA PRO A 630 2.24 -9.51 41.42
C PRO A 630 2.42 -7.99 41.65
N GLY A 631 3.08 -7.27 40.75
CA GLY A 631 3.30 -5.83 40.88
C GLY A 631 4.46 -5.46 41.80
N ARG A 632 5.48 -6.32 41.87
CA ARG A 632 6.64 -6.14 42.76
C ARG A 632 7.77 -5.42 42.04
N CYS A 633 8.34 -4.43 42.70
CA CYS A 633 9.53 -3.73 42.24
C CYS A 633 10.14 -2.90 43.37
N THR A 634 11.36 -2.41 43.20
CA THR A 634 11.95 -1.43 44.13
C THR A 634 11.09 -0.17 44.15
N GLY A 635 10.43 0.12 45.28
CA GLY A 635 9.56 1.29 45.45
C GLY A 635 8.12 1.11 44.95
N CYS A 636 7.72 -0.09 44.51
CA CYS A 636 6.32 -0.41 44.22
C CYS A 636 5.50 -0.63 45.51
N GLU A 637 4.18 -0.52 45.40
CA GLU A 637 3.21 -0.74 46.48
C GLU A 637 3.39 -2.09 47.18
N PHE A 638 3.58 -3.18 46.41
CA PHE A 638 3.76 -4.53 46.95
C PHE A 638 5.19 -4.82 47.43
N GLY A 639 6.02 -3.78 47.49
CA GLY A 639 7.45 -3.88 47.73
C GLY A 639 8.15 -4.71 46.67
N GLY A 640 9.34 -5.20 47.03
CA GLY A 640 10.17 -6.03 46.16
C GLY A 640 11.52 -5.42 45.88
N ASN A 641 12.32 -6.13 45.10
CA ASN A 641 13.68 -5.74 44.78
C ASN A 641 13.98 -6.03 43.31
N SER A 642 13.93 -4.98 42.49
CA SER A 642 14.19 -5.05 41.04
C SER A 642 15.59 -5.57 40.70
N GLY A 643 16.53 -5.51 41.64
CA GLY A 643 17.91 -5.98 41.48
C GLY A 643 18.11 -7.47 41.72
N THR A 644 17.20 -8.18 42.38
CA THR A 644 17.39 -9.61 42.75
C THR A 644 16.19 -10.49 42.39
N GLU A 645 14.97 -10.03 42.64
CA GLU A 645 13.75 -10.83 42.46
C GLU A 645 13.55 -11.36 41.03
N PRO A 646 13.75 -10.57 39.96
CA PRO A 646 13.64 -11.07 38.58
C PRO A 646 14.55 -12.27 38.29
N TYR A 647 15.76 -12.29 38.85
CA TYR A 647 16.71 -13.38 38.66
C TYR A 647 16.32 -14.66 39.41
N ILE A 648 15.74 -14.53 40.61
CA ILE A 648 15.20 -15.65 41.38
C ILE A 648 14.01 -16.27 40.64
N VAL A 649 13.08 -15.44 40.18
CA VAL A 649 11.89 -15.86 39.43
C VAL A 649 12.27 -16.57 38.14
N ALA A 650 13.14 -15.99 37.32
CA ALA A 650 13.61 -16.62 36.09
C ALA A 650 14.33 -17.95 36.35
N HIS A 651 15.10 -18.06 37.44
CA HIS A 651 15.76 -19.29 37.83
C HIS A 651 14.76 -20.39 38.20
N ASN A 652 13.76 -20.07 39.02
CA ASN A 652 12.71 -21.02 39.39
C ASN A 652 11.83 -21.42 38.20
N GLN A 653 11.54 -20.49 37.28
CA GLN A 653 10.86 -20.79 36.01
C GLN A 653 11.65 -21.78 35.14
N LEU A 654 12.96 -21.58 34.97
CA LEU A 654 13.81 -22.51 34.20
C LEU A 654 13.84 -23.91 34.82
N LEU A 655 13.91 -24.01 36.15
CA LEU A 655 13.87 -25.30 36.84
C LEU A 655 12.49 -25.97 36.77
N ALA A 656 11.40 -25.20 36.88
CA ALA A 656 10.03 -25.69 36.74
C ALA A 656 9.78 -26.25 35.33
N HIS A 657 10.19 -25.51 34.29
CA HIS A 657 10.19 -25.98 32.91
C HIS A 657 10.99 -27.28 32.76
N ALA A 658 12.25 -27.31 33.21
CA ALA A 658 13.11 -28.47 33.02
C ALA A 658 12.61 -29.71 33.78
N LYS A 659 12.03 -29.56 34.98
CA LYS A 659 11.36 -30.66 35.70
C LYS A 659 10.14 -31.19 34.94
N ALA A 660 9.30 -30.32 34.38
CA ALA A 660 8.12 -30.73 33.61
C ALA A 660 8.52 -31.47 32.31
N VAL A 661 9.55 -30.98 31.61
CA VAL A 661 10.10 -31.65 30.42
C VAL A 661 10.67 -33.03 30.78
N ALA A 662 11.50 -33.11 31.83
CA ALA A 662 12.08 -34.38 32.28
C ALA A 662 10.99 -35.39 32.67
N LEU A 663 9.93 -34.92 33.34
CA LEU A 663 8.77 -35.74 33.67
C LEU A 663 8.05 -36.25 32.42
N TYR A 664 7.73 -35.37 31.48
CA TYR A 664 7.04 -35.72 30.23
C TYR A 664 7.84 -36.76 29.44
N ARG A 665 9.13 -36.52 29.22
CA ARG A 665 10.03 -37.45 28.53
C ARG A 665 10.09 -38.82 29.19
N LYS A 666 10.19 -38.84 30.53
CA LYS A 666 10.29 -40.08 31.31
C LYS A 666 9.00 -40.90 31.30
N ARG A 667 7.84 -40.27 31.47
CA ARG A 667 6.57 -40.99 31.74
C ARG A 667 5.60 -41.02 30.56
N TYR A 668 5.62 -40.01 29.70
CA TYR A 668 4.51 -39.73 28.78
C TYR A 668 4.92 -39.65 27.31
N GLN A 669 6.15 -39.26 26.99
CA GLN A 669 6.57 -39.06 25.61
C GLN A 669 6.44 -40.34 24.75
N LYS A 670 6.77 -41.51 25.32
CA LYS A 670 6.65 -42.78 24.61
C LYS A 670 5.19 -43.18 24.33
N SER A 671 4.27 -42.98 25.29
CA SER A 671 2.86 -43.35 25.14
C SER A 671 2.06 -42.31 24.37
N HIS A 672 2.38 -41.03 24.53
CA HIS A 672 1.65 -39.93 23.90
C HIS A 672 2.24 -39.52 22.55
N GLY A 673 3.53 -39.72 22.31
CA GLY A 673 4.20 -39.37 21.05
C GLY A 673 4.29 -37.87 20.77
N GLY A 674 4.20 -37.01 21.79
CA GLY A 674 4.25 -35.56 21.65
C GLY A 674 5.65 -34.95 21.86
N LYS A 675 5.72 -33.64 21.65
CA LYS A 675 6.89 -32.78 21.90
C LYS A 675 6.56 -31.75 22.97
N ILE A 676 7.54 -31.38 23.78
CA ILE A 676 7.36 -30.45 24.89
C ILE A 676 8.44 -29.38 24.94
N GLU A 677 8.03 -28.14 25.25
CA GLU A 677 8.89 -26.99 25.10
C GLU A 677 8.61 -25.75 25.94
N THR A 678 9.41 -24.69 25.80
CA THR A 678 9.05 -23.32 26.20
C THR A 678 8.92 -22.36 24.99
N THR A 679 8.21 -21.24 25.21
CA THR A 679 8.10 -20.13 24.25
C THR A 679 8.84 -18.90 24.77
N LEU A 680 9.77 -18.34 23.99
CA LEU A 680 10.51 -17.13 24.34
C LEU A 680 9.98 -15.92 23.58
N ILE A 681 10.02 -14.74 24.20
CA ILE A 681 9.86 -13.47 23.49
C ILE A 681 11.17 -13.11 22.81
N GLY A 682 11.16 -13.17 21.48
CA GLY A 682 12.25 -12.78 20.61
C GLY A 682 12.23 -11.29 20.33
N ARG A 683 13.32 -10.61 20.67
CA ARG A 683 13.59 -9.23 20.25
C ARG A 683 14.95 -9.17 19.59
N TRP A 684 15.03 -8.48 18.47
CA TRP A 684 16.32 -8.21 17.84
C TRP A 684 16.83 -6.81 18.22
N PHE A 685 18.15 -6.68 18.35
CA PHE A 685 18.81 -5.43 18.72
C PHE A 685 19.87 -5.07 17.68
N THR A 686 19.81 -3.84 17.19
CA THR A 686 20.79 -3.28 16.25
C THR A 686 21.56 -2.16 16.95
N PRO A 687 22.86 -1.97 16.71
CA PRO A 687 23.61 -0.87 17.31
C PRO A 687 23.04 0.50 16.90
N LEU A 688 22.86 1.43 17.86
CA LEU A 688 22.39 2.79 17.56
C LEU A 688 23.36 3.52 16.63
N ASN A 689 24.66 3.41 16.85
CA ASN A 689 25.67 3.73 15.85
C ASN A 689 26.32 2.44 15.34
N LYS A 690 26.16 2.15 14.04
CA LYS A 690 26.68 0.93 13.39
C LYS A 690 28.21 0.81 13.42
N ASN A 691 28.91 1.95 13.55
CA ASN A 691 30.37 2.02 13.60
C ASN A 691 30.90 2.05 15.04
N SER A 692 30.03 2.15 16.05
CA SER A 692 30.44 2.17 17.45
C SER A 692 30.61 0.75 17.97
N ILE A 693 31.84 0.39 18.31
CA ILE A 693 32.16 -0.90 18.98
C ILE A 693 31.39 -1.00 20.30
N ARG A 694 31.20 0.12 21.01
CA ARG A 694 30.44 0.16 22.26
C ARG A 694 28.97 -0.15 22.04
N ASP A 695 28.36 0.37 20.97
CA ASP A 695 26.96 0.09 20.63
C ASP A 695 26.79 -1.33 20.06
N ALA A 696 27.77 -1.84 19.33
CA ALA A 696 27.81 -3.24 18.91
C ALA A 696 27.84 -4.19 20.12
N ALA A 697 28.70 -3.90 21.10
CA ALA A 697 28.72 -4.62 22.37
C ALA A 697 27.40 -4.45 23.15
N ALA A 698 26.80 -3.25 23.13
CA ALA A 698 25.52 -2.99 23.78
C ALA A 698 24.37 -3.80 23.14
N ALA A 699 24.30 -3.87 21.81
CA ALA A 699 23.31 -4.69 21.11
C ALA A 699 23.44 -6.18 21.49
N LYS A 700 24.68 -6.70 21.59
CA LYS A 700 24.92 -8.06 22.08
C LYS A 700 24.48 -8.24 23.53
N ARG A 701 24.82 -7.30 24.42
CA ARG A 701 24.40 -7.36 25.82
C ARG A 701 22.88 -7.33 25.96
N ALA A 702 22.20 -6.49 25.18
CA ALA A 702 20.73 -6.45 25.14
C ALA A 702 20.16 -7.81 24.73
N PHE A 703 20.71 -8.45 23.69
CA PHE A 703 20.30 -9.79 23.30
C PHE A 703 20.55 -10.83 24.39
N ASP A 704 21.74 -10.84 25.00
CA ASP A 704 22.12 -11.79 26.04
C ASP A 704 21.24 -11.65 27.30
N PHE A 705 20.91 -10.42 27.73
CA PHE A 705 20.04 -10.16 28.89
C PHE A 705 18.55 -10.37 28.60
N PHE A 706 18.13 -10.38 27.33
CA PHE A 706 16.73 -10.53 26.95
C PHE A 706 16.41 -11.96 26.49
N VAL A 707 17.02 -12.41 25.39
CA VAL A 707 16.80 -13.75 24.81
C VAL A 707 17.77 -14.77 25.43
N GLY A 708 19.05 -14.41 25.53
CA GLY A 708 20.10 -15.30 26.05
C GLY A 708 19.88 -15.72 27.50
N TRP A 709 19.23 -14.88 28.31
CA TRP A 709 18.95 -15.16 29.72
C TRP A 709 18.21 -16.48 29.91
N PHE A 710 17.31 -16.82 28.99
CA PHE A 710 16.57 -18.08 28.98
C PHE A 710 17.14 -19.09 27.97
N LEU A 711 17.61 -18.65 26.80
CA LEU A 711 18.06 -19.57 25.74
C LEU A 711 19.44 -20.20 26.05
N ASP A 712 20.38 -19.48 26.67
CA ASP A 712 21.69 -20.04 27.02
C ASP A 712 21.57 -21.17 28.06
N PRO A 713 20.77 -21.06 29.15
CA PRO A 713 20.54 -22.18 30.05
C PRO A 713 19.99 -23.42 29.35
N LEU A 714 19.05 -23.24 28.43
CA LEU A 714 18.40 -24.34 27.70
C LEU A 714 19.35 -25.05 26.73
N VAL A 715 20.29 -24.35 26.11
CA VAL A 715 21.24 -24.94 25.14
C VAL A 715 22.56 -25.36 25.78
N TYR A 716 23.08 -24.56 26.72
CA TYR A 716 24.41 -24.72 27.29
C TYR A 716 24.42 -25.12 28.77
N GLY A 717 23.28 -25.12 29.46
CA GLY A 717 23.18 -25.45 30.89
C GLY A 717 23.67 -24.34 31.83
N ARG A 718 23.89 -23.13 31.32
CA ARG A 718 24.44 -22.00 32.09
C ARG A 718 23.92 -20.67 31.59
N TYR A 719 23.83 -19.67 32.47
CA TYR A 719 23.53 -18.30 32.06
C TYR A 719 24.62 -17.68 31.16
N PRO A 720 24.26 -16.68 30.33
CA PRO A 720 25.21 -15.97 29.49
C PRO A 720 26.43 -15.49 30.29
N LYS A 721 27.63 -15.62 29.71
CA LYS A 721 28.88 -15.23 30.37
C LYS A 721 28.84 -13.78 30.86
N ILE A 722 28.31 -12.87 30.03
CA ILE A 722 28.27 -11.44 30.36
C ILE A 722 27.30 -11.14 31.51
N MET A 723 26.16 -11.83 31.60
CA MET A 723 25.25 -11.70 32.73
C MET A 723 25.92 -12.13 34.03
N ARG A 724 26.60 -13.28 34.04
CA ARG A 724 27.32 -13.77 35.23
C ARG A 724 28.38 -12.79 35.72
N GLN A 725 29.07 -12.12 34.79
CA GLN A 725 30.09 -11.12 35.11
C GLN A 725 29.49 -9.81 35.64
N MET A 726 28.42 -9.31 35.03
CA MET A 726 27.85 -8.00 35.38
C MET A 726 26.94 -8.04 36.61
N VAL A 727 26.16 -9.12 36.77
CA VAL A 727 25.18 -9.26 37.86
C VAL A 727 25.85 -9.82 39.12
N GLY A 728 26.85 -10.70 38.96
CA GLY A 728 27.63 -11.25 40.06
C GLY A 728 26.78 -12.13 40.99
N HIS A 729 26.89 -11.89 42.30
CA HIS A 729 26.25 -12.72 43.34
C HIS A 729 24.72 -12.65 43.35
N ARG A 730 24.11 -11.63 42.73
CA ARG A 730 22.64 -11.49 42.62
C ARG A 730 22.02 -12.49 41.64
N LEU A 731 22.81 -13.04 40.71
CA LEU A 731 22.34 -14.06 39.76
C LEU A 731 22.46 -15.44 40.42
N PRO A 732 21.36 -16.20 40.56
CA PRO A 732 21.41 -17.56 41.10
C PRO A 732 22.36 -18.46 40.30
N LYS A 733 22.95 -19.44 40.98
CA LYS A 733 23.85 -20.43 40.35
C LYS A 733 23.13 -21.76 40.23
N PHE A 734 23.17 -22.36 39.04
CA PHE A 734 22.77 -23.74 38.88
C PHE A 734 23.77 -24.67 39.57
N THR A 735 23.29 -25.61 40.36
CA THR A 735 24.08 -26.77 40.78
C THR A 735 24.44 -27.62 39.56
N PRO A 736 25.45 -28.51 39.63
CA PRO A 736 25.77 -29.41 38.53
C PRO A 736 24.57 -30.26 38.07
N GLN A 737 23.72 -30.71 39.01
CA GLN A 737 22.51 -31.46 38.73
C GLN A 737 21.46 -30.62 38.00
N GLU A 738 21.25 -29.38 38.44
CA GLU A 738 20.31 -28.46 37.80
C GLU A 738 20.78 -28.02 36.41
N SER A 739 22.07 -27.75 36.26
CA SER A 739 22.68 -27.43 34.97
C SER A 739 22.46 -28.56 33.96
N LYS A 740 22.64 -29.82 34.40
CA LYS A 740 22.35 -31.01 33.59
C LYS A 740 20.87 -31.17 33.28
N LEU A 741 19.98 -30.79 34.21
CA LEU A 741 18.53 -30.88 34.05
C LEU A 741 18.02 -29.87 33.01
N VAL A 742 18.49 -28.62 33.06
CA VAL A 742 18.04 -27.54 32.16
C VAL A 742 18.68 -27.66 30.76
N LYS A 743 19.92 -28.13 30.67
CA LYS A 743 20.60 -28.30 29.38
C LYS A 743 19.87 -29.33 28.51
N GLY A 744 19.44 -28.89 27.33
CA GLY A 744 18.75 -29.74 26.36
C GLY A 744 17.32 -30.09 26.78
N SER A 745 16.70 -29.34 27.70
CA SER A 745 15.28 -29.51 28.06
C SER A 745 14.33 -29.00 26.97
N LEU A 746 14.72 -29.17 25.69
CA LEU A 746 13.93 -28.74 24.55
C LEU A 746 13.91 -29.75 23.37
N ASP A 747 12.72 -30.15 22.89
CA ASP A 747 12.36 -30.81 21.62
C ASP A 747 12.13 -29.82 20.43
N PHE A 748 11.74 -28.56 20.69
CA PHE A 748 11.60 -27.46 19.69
C PHE A 748 11.90 -26.07 20.33
N LEU A 749 11.59 -24.96 19.69
CA LEU A 749 11.66 -23.61 20.28
C LEU A 749 10.42 -22.83 19.86
N GLY A 750 9.62 -22.38 20.83
CA GLY A 750 8.59 -21.38 20.55
C GLY A 750 9.20 -19.98 20.51
N LEU A 751 8.95 -19.21 19.46
CA LEU A 751 9.43 -17.84 19.32
C LEU A 751 8.27 -16.87 19.08
N ASN A 752 8.07 -15.92 19.98
CA ASN A 752 7.14 -14.80 19.83
C ASN A 752 7.94 -13.58 19.35
N TYR A 753 7.63 -13.00 18.19
CA TYR A 753 8.41 -11.89 17.65
C TYR A 753 7.53 -10.72 17.23
N TYR A 754 7.97 -9.49 17.54
CA TYR A 754 7.22 -8.26 17.24
C TYR A 754 8.09 -7.11 16.75
N VAL A 755 9.26 -6.89 17.37
CA VAL A 755 10.01 -5.64 17.22
C VAL A 755 11.51 -5.85 17.10
N THR A 756 12.16 -4.85 16.49
CA THR A 756 13.61 -4.60 16.59
C THR A 756 13.82 -3.23 17.20
N GLN A 757 14.88 -3.08 18.00
CA GLN A 757 15.24 -1.80 18.59
C GLN A 757 16.72 -1.48 18.37
N TYR A 758 17.04 -0.18 18.35
CA TYR A 758 18.40 0.28 18.51
C TYR A 758 18.87 0.08 19.94
N ALA A 759 20.17 -0.18 20.11
CA ALA A 759 20.83 -0.34 21.40
C ALA A 759 22.11 0.50 21.44
N THR A 760 22.30 1.28 22.50
CA THR A 760 23.52 2.05 22.75
C THR A 760 24.02 1.81 24.17
N ASN A 761 25.32 1.98 24.38
CA ASN A 761 25.94 1.76 25.68
C ASN A 761 25.48 2.80 26.70
N ALA A 762 25.03 2.34 27.88
CA ALA A 762 24.65 3.21 28.99
C ALA A 762 25.65 3.12 30.16
N PRO A 763 25.78 4.16 31.01
CA PRO A 763 26.50 4.05 32.27
C PRO A 763 25.80 3.09 33.25
N PRO A 764 26.50 2.60 34.29
CA PRO A 764 25.85 1.84 35.36
C PRO A 764 24.80 2.69 36.08
N SER A 765 23.66 2.07 36.41
CA SER A 765 22.63 2.66 37.28
C SER A 765 23.13 2.68 38.73
N PRO A 766 22.87 3.76 39.49
CA PRO A 766 23.23 3.83 40.92
C PRO A 766 22.46 2.82 41.77
N GLN A 767 21.22 2.49 41.38
CA GLN A 767 20.44 1.42 41.99
C GLN A 767 20.43 0.16 41.09
N PRO A 768 20.80 -1.03 41.62
CA PRO A 768 20.75 -2.28 40.88
C PRO A 768 19.33 -2.62 40.41
N SER A 769 19.17 -2.97 39.14
CA SER A 769 17.91 -3.45 38.57
C SER A 769 18.18 -4.37 37.38
N ALA A 770 17.43 -5.47 37.27
CA ALA A 770 17.53 -6.37 36.13
C ALA A 770 17.24 -5.69 34.78
N LEU A 771 16.51 -4.56 34.79
CA LEU A 771 16.19 -3.76 33.61
C LEU A 771 17.36 -2.89 33.14
N THR A 772 18.28 -2.54 34.03
CA THR A 772 19.41 -1.64 33.75
C THR A 772 20.78 -2.33 33.84
N ASP A 773 20.84 -3.54 34.42
CA ASP A 773 22.06 -4.32 34.59
C ASP A 773 22.79 -4.63 33.26
N ALA A 774 22.07 -4.67 32.13
CA ALA A 774 22.66 -4.80 30.81
C ALA A 774 23.55 -3.61 30.41
N ARG A 775 23.36 -2.45 31.07
CA ARG A 775 23.99 -1.17 30.75
C ARG A 775 23.78 -0.78 29.28
N VAL A 776 22.51 -0.79 28.88
CA VAL A 776 22.08 -0.47 27.51
C VAL A 776 20.87 0.45 27.56
N THR A 777 20.88 1.48 26.73
CA THR A 777 19.67 2.23 26.38
C THR A 777 19.14 1.66 25.07
N ILE A 778 17.85 1.29 25.05
CA ILE A 778 17.17 0.77 23.87
C ILE A 778 16.10 1.75 23.38
N GLY A 779 15.90 1.83 22.07
CA GLY A 779 14.89 2.72 21.49
C GLY A 779 14.53 2.37 20.06
N TYR A 780 13.39 2.85 19.59
CA TYR A 780 12.98 2.65 18.19
C TYR A 780 13.60 3.67 17.23
N TYR A 781 14.10 4.78 17.77
CA TYR A 781 14.47 5.96 16.98
C TYR A 781 15.97 6.19 16.97
N ARG A 782 16.46 6.64 15.81
CA ARG A 782 17.80 7.20 15.64
C ARG A 782 17.63 8.58 15.03
N ASN A 783 18.02 9.62 15.76
CA ASN A 783 17.89 11.02 15.33
C ASN A 783 16.44 11.36 14.89
N GLY A 784 15.44 10.92 15.67
CA GLY A 784 14.03 11.15 15.36
C GLY A 784 13.42 10.22 14.29
N VAL A 785 14.20 9.34 13.65
CA VAL A 785 13.70 8.42 12.61
C VAL A 785 13.49 7.01 13.17
N PRO A 786 12.29 6.40 13.03
CA PRO A 786 12.03 5.05 13.51
C PRO A 786 12.76 3.99 12.69
N ILE A 787 13.17 2.90 13.33
CA ILE A 787 13.84 1.75 12.69
C ILE A 787 12.96 1.01 11.67
N GLY A 788 11.64 1.11 11.81
CA GLY A 788 10.66 0.39 11.01
C GLY A 788 9.34 1.13 10.89
N VAL A 789 8.24 0.39 10.70
CA VAL A 789 6.91 0.96 10.50
C VAL A 789 6.26 1.25 11.86
N GLN A 790 5.79 2.50 12.03
CA GLN A 790 5.06 2.91 13.21
C GLN A 790 3.66 2.29 13.24
N ALA A 791 3.36 1.52 14.28
CA ALA A 791 2.03 1.04 14.63
C ALA A 791 1.58 1.69 15.97
N PRO A 792 0.30 1.57 16.37
CA PRO A 792 -0.20 2.22 17.58
C PRO A 792 0.57 1.87 18.87
N SER A 793 1.00 0.62 19.03
CA SER A 793 1.65 0.14 20.26
C SER A 793 3.18 0.02 20.17
N PHE A 794 3.76 -0.03 18.97
CA PHE A 794 5.20 -0.18 18.77
C PHE A 794 5.64 0.09 17.32
N VAL A 795 6.96 0.09 17.08
CA VAL A 795 7.55 0.11 15.73
C VAL A 795 7.94 -1.30 15.33
N TYR A 796 7.31 -1.86 14.30
CA TYR A 796 7.64 -3.20 13.80
C TYR A 796 8.68 -3.13 12.69
N TYR A 797 9.58 -4.12 12.66
CA TYR A 797 10.67 -4.20 11.69
C TYR A 797 10.82 -5.65 11.21
N PRO A 798 10.20 -5.99 10.06
CA PRO A 798 10.21 -7.35 9.51
C PRO A 798 11.62 -7.96 9.31
N PRO A 799 12.66 -7.21 8.90
CA PRO A 799 13.98 -7.78 8.64
C PRO A 799 14.67 -8.30 9.90
N GLY A 800 14.38 -7.69 11.04
CA GLY A 800 14.85 -8.18 12.33
C GLY A 800 14.37 -9.59 12.64
N PHE A 801 13.24 -10.00 12.06
CA PHE A 801 12.69 -11.35 12.22
C PHE A 801 13.60 -12.40 11.59
N ARG A 802 14.15 -12.09 10.41
CA ARG A 802 15.15 -12.93 9.75
C ARG A 802 16.49 -12.87 10.46
N GLN A 803 16.87 -11.71 11.01
CA GLN A 803 18.13 -11.54 11.72
C GLN A 803 18.16 -12.38 13.00
N ILE A 804 17.10 -12.36 13.81
CA ILE A 804 17.03 -13.19 15.02
C ILE A 804 17.01 -14.69 14.70
N LEU A 805 16.26 -15.13 13.68
CA LEU A 805 16.23 -16.55 13.28
C LEU A 805 17.58 -17.05 12.78
N ASN A 806 18.27 -16.27 11.93
CA ASN A 806 19.63 -16.59 11.49
C ASN A 806 20.63 -16.59 12.66
N TYR A 807 20.47 -15.68 13.62
CA TYR A 807 21.31 -15.67 14.82
C TYR A 807 21.09 -16.92 15.66
N ILE A 808 19.85 -17.33 15.88
CA ILE A 808 19.48 -18.58 16.57
C ILE A 808 20.08 -19.79 15.84
N ARG A 809 19.93 -19.86 14.51
CA ARG A 809 20.54 -20.90 13.67
C ARG A 809 22.03 -21.02 13.92
N ASN A 810 22.75 -19.91 13.83
CA ASN A 810 24.22 -19.90 13.87
C ASN A 810 24.80 -20.12 15.26
N ASN A 811 24.09 -19.71 16.33
CA ASN A 811 24.65 -19.66 17.68
C ASN A 811 23.97 -20.62 18.66
N TYR A 812 22.91 -21.33 18.28
CA TYR A 812 22.16 -22.22 19.17
C TYR A 812 21.82 -23.58 18.54
N GLY A 813 22.56 -23.98 17.49
CA GLY A 813 22.44 -25.32 16.90
C GLY A 813 21.22 -25.52 16.01
N ASN A 814 20.61 -24.45 15.49
CA ASN A 814 19.45 -24.49 14.58
C ASN A 814 18.27 -25.35 15.08
N PRO A 815 17.74 -25.07 16.29
CA PRO A 815 16.65 -25.84 16.85
C PRO A 815 15.40 -25.75 15.95
N LEU A 816 14.62 -26.83 15.93
CA LEU A 816 13.28 -26.80 15.34
C LEU A 816 12.48 -25.68 15.98
N THR A 817 12.04 -24.70 15.21
CA THR A 817 11.40 -23.48 15.72
C THR A 817 9.97 -23.37 15.21
N TYR A 818 9.06 -22.96 16.09
CA TYR A 818 7.71 -22.53 15.74
C TYR A 818 7.57 -21.05 16.10
N ILE A 819 7.07 -20.25 15.17
CA ILE A 819 6.71 -18.87 15.48
C ILE A 819 5.37 -18.93 16.19
N THR A 820 5.41 -18.94 17.52
CA THR A 820 4.22 -19.18 18.36
C THR A 820 3.36 -17.93 18.55
N GLU A 821 3.85 -16.77 18.10
CA GLU A 821 3.14 -15.49 18.16
C GLU A 821 3.80 -14.43 17.25
N ASN A 822 3.03 -13.80 16.37
CA ASN A 822 3.44 -12.60 15.62
C ASN A 822 2.19 -11.86 15.13
N GLY A 823 2.16 -10.53 15.26
CA GLY A 823 1.05 -9.71 14.82
C GLY A 823 1.23 -8.22 15.15
N VAL A 824 0.18 -7.43 14.95
CA VAL A 824 0.13 -6.00 15.27
C VAL A 824 -1.29 -5.60 15.68
N ALA A 825 -1.38 -4.65 16.61
CA ALA A 825 -2.65 -4.10 17.09
C ALA A 825 -3.13 -2.90 16.26
N ASP A 826 -4.45 -2.78 16.15
CA ASP A 826 -5.12 -1.52 15.86
C ASP A 826 -5.50 -0.80 17.17
N LEU A 827 -5.61 0.53 17.12
CA LEU A 827 -6.05 1.34 18.25
C LEU A 827 -7.57 1.48 18.22
N ASP A 828 -8.23 1.14 19.32
CA ASP A 828 -9.66 1.37 19.54
C ASP A 828 -9.88 2.20 20.81
N THR A 829 -10.15 3.50 20.62
CA THR A 829 -10.48 4.39 21.73
C THR A 829 -11.99 4.47 22.01
N GLY A 830 -12.79 3.53 21.52
CA GLY A 830 -14.25 3.47 21.70
C GLY A 830 -15.07 4.21 20.64
N ASN A 831 -14.40 4.88 19.70
CA ASN A 831 -15.05 5.67 18.63
C ASN A 831 -15.00 5.00 17.24
N LEU A 832 -14.48 3.77 17.15
CA LEU A 832 -14.42 3.05 15.88
C LEU A 832 -15.81 2.56 15.47
N THR A 833 -16.26 2.96 14.28
CA THR A 833 -17.44 2.34 13.66
C THR A 833 -17.14 0.88 13.31
N LEU A 834 -18.15 0.00 13.35
CA LEU A 834 -17.97 -1.41 12.99
C LEU A 834 -17.29 -1.60 11.61
N PRO A 835 -17.66 -0.87 10.53
CA PRO A 835 -16.94 -0.97 9.26
C PRO A 835 -15.46 -0.60 9.35
N ALA A 836 -15.10 0.39 10.17
CA ALA A 836 -13.69 0.76 10.40
C ALA A 836 -12.95 -0.30 11.22
N ALA A 837 -13.60 -0.86 12.25
CA ALA A 837 -13.04 -1.95 13.06
C ALA A 837 -12.84 -3.26 12.28
N LEU A 838 -13.63 -3.47 11.22
CA LEU A 838 -13.48 -4.59 10.29
C LEU A 838 -12.46 -4.33 9.17
N ALA A 839 -11.98 -3.10 8.98
CA ALA A 839 -11.06 -2.73 7.90
C ALA A 839 -9.59 -2.90 8.33
N ASP A 840 -9.03 -4.09 8.10
CA ASP A 840 -7.78 -4.54 8.74
C ASP A 840 -6.51 -4.42 7.86
N ASN A 841 -6.31 -3.28 7.19
CA ASN A 841 -5.21 -3.13 6.23
C ASN A 841 -3.82 -3.15 6.89
N GLY A 842 -3.68 -2.60 8.10
CA GLY A 842 -2.40 -2.53 8.81
C GLY A 842 -1.86 -3.90 9.19
N ARG A 843 -2.73 -4.77 9.73
CA ARG A 843 -2.36 -6.15 10.10
C ARG A 843 -2.06 -7.03 8.91
N ILE A 844 -2.78 -6.85 7.79
CA ILE A 844 -2.47 -7.52 6.52
C ILE A 844 -1.02 -7.21 6.08
N GLN A 845 -0.62 -5.94 6.11
CA GLN A 845 0.74 -5.53 5.74
C GLN A 845 1.80 -6.09 6.70
N ASN A 846 1.52 -6.09 8.00
CA ASN A 846 2.41 -6.66 9.01
C ASN A 846 2.64 -8.16 8.79
N HIS A 847 1.57 -8.96 8.66
CA HIS A 847 1.69 -10.40 8.40
C HIS A 847 2.39 -10.68 7.08
N CYS A 848 2.04 -9.97 6.00
CA CYS A 848 2.68 -10.21 4.69
C CYS A 848 4.19 -9.98 4.74
N SER A 849 4.63 -8.87 5.32
CA SER A 849 6.05 -8.52 5.40
C SER A 849 6.84 -9.47 6.31
N HIS A 850 6.29 -9.88 7.46
CA HIS A 850 6.95 -10.85 8.34
C HIS A 850 6.98 -12.26 7.75
N LEU A 851 5.89 -12.73 7.12
CA LEU A 851 5.87 -14.02 6.44
C LEU A 851 6.88 -14.07 5.27
N SER A 852 7.08 -12.95 4.57
CA SER A 852 8.11 -12.85 3.52
C SER A 852 9.52 -13.00 4.11
N CYS A 853 9.83 -12.32 5.21
CA CYS A 853 11.10 -12.48 5.92
C CYS A 853 11.27 -13.89 6.52
N LEU A 854 10.17 -14.51 6.97
CA LEU A 854 10.16 -15.88 7.48
C LEU A 854 10.51 -16.88 6.39
N LYS A 855 9.87 -16.75 5.22
CA LYS A 855 10.19 -17.55 4.03
C LYS A 855 11.67 -17.43 3.66
N CYS A 856 12.22 -16.21 3.66
CA CYS A 856 13.65 -16.00 3.43
C CYS A 856 14.52 -16.67 4.51
N SER A 857 14.08 -16.67 5.76
CA SER A 857 14.81 -17.35 6.86
C SER A 857 14.83 -18.86 6.67
N ILE A 858 13.72 -19.45 6.22
CA ILE A 858 13.63 -20.87 5.85
C ILE A 858 14.54 -21.17 4.67
N ASP A 859 14.59 -20.29 3.67
CA ASP A 859 15.50 -20.43 2.52
C ASP A 859 16.98 -20.29 2.91
N ASP A 860 17.28 -19.56 3.98
CA ASP A 860 18.61 -19.55 4.59
C ASP A 860 18.92 -20.84 5.35
N GLY A 861 17.98 -21.78 5.47
CA GLY A 861 18.15 -23.03 6.22
C GLY A 861 17.82 -22.93 7.71
N CYS A 862 17.10 -21.89 8.15
CA CYS A 862 16.53 -21.87 9.51
C CYS A 862 15.46 -22.96 9.62
N ASN A 863 15.53 -23.79 10.65
CA ASN A 863 14.62 -24.91 10.86
C ASN A 863 13.28 -24.45 11.45
N VAL A 864 12.42 -23.82 10.63
CA VAL A 864 11.11 -23.31 11.07
C VAL A 864 9.97 -24.15 10.50
N ALA A 865 9.06 -24.61 11.36
CA ALA A 865 7.98 -25.54 10.99
C ALA A 865 6.56 -24.99 11.13
N GLY A 866 6.36 -23.79 11.68
CA GLY A 866 5.03 -23.20 11.70
C GLY A 866 4.99 -21.74 12.12
N TYR A 867 3.83 -21.13 11.88
CA TYR A 867 3.51 -19.73 12.15
C TYR A 867 2.11 -19.59 12.75
N PHE A 868 2.05 -18.96 13.92
CA PHE A 868 0.83 -18.69 14.65
C PHE A 868 0.60 -17.18 14.68
N ALA A 869 -0.46 -16.74 13.98
CA ALA A 869 -0.86 -15.34 13.98
C ALA A 869 -1.42 -14.95 15.34
N TRP A 870 -0.97 -13.80 15.85
CA TRP A 870 -1.47 -13.20 17.07
C TRP A 870 -2.38 -12.00 16.77
N SER A 871 -3.65 -12.03 17.14
CA SER A 871 -4.38 -13.09 17.85
C SER A 871 -5.54 -13.65 17.01
N LEU A 872 -6.13 -14.77 17.43
CA LEU A 872 -7.32 -15.31 16.76
C LEU A 872 -8.44 -14.27 16.73
N MET A 873 -8.71 -13.60 17.85
CA MET A 873 -9.78 -12.64 18.00
C MET A 873 -9.38 -11.49 18.92
N ASP A 874 -10.07 -10.36 18.79
CA ASP A 874 -9.88 -9.21 19.66
C ASP A 874 -10.15 -9.62 21.10
N ASN A 875 -9.27 -9.23 22.01
CA ASN A 875 -9.25 -9.76 23.37
C ASN A 875 -8.77 -8.69 24.37
N TYR A 876 -8.75 -9.03 25.66
CA TYR A 876 -8.24 -8.14 26.71
C TYR A 876 -6.71 -8.07 26.66
N GLU A 877 -6.11 -6.91 26.39
CA GLU A 877 -4.66 -6.75 26.14
C GLU A 877 -3.88 -6.31 27.40
N PHE A 878 -4.11 -7.01 28.51
CA PHE A 878 -3.42 -6.83 29.79
C PHE A 878 -3.41 -5.36 30.24
N GLY A 879 -2.24 -4.75 30.42
CA GLY A 879 -2.11 -3.35 30.85
C GLY A 879 -2.68 -2.30 29.89
N ASN A 880 -3.12 -2.69 28.69
CA ASN A 880 -3.83 -1.80 27.75
C ASN A 880 -5.35 -1.98 27.77
N GLY A 881 -5.88 -2.91 28.60
CA GLY A 881 -7.29 -3.23 28.64
C GLY A 881 -7.86 -3.57 27.26
N TYR A 882 -8.97 -2.93 26.90
CA TYR A 882 -9.66 -3.13 25.61
C TYR A 882 -9.29 -2.09 24.53
N THR A 883 -8.28 -1.26 24.77
CA THR A 883 -7.92 -0.14 23.87
C THR A 883 -7.10 -0.56 22.64
N LEU A 884 -6.56 -1.78 22.64
CA LEU A 884 -5.82 -2.34 21.52
C LEU A 884 -6.50 -3.62 21.02
N ARG A 885 -6.45 -3.83 19.70
CA ARG A 885 -7.09 -4.96 19.03
C ARG A 885 -6.09 -5.72 18.16
N PHE A 886 -5.57 -6.85 18.64
CA PHE A 886 -4.67 -7.73 17.87
C PHE A 886 -5.41 -8.78 17.01
N GLY A 887 -6.70 -8.95 17.20
CA GLY A 887 -7.44 -10.09 16.69
C GLY A 887 -7.74 -10.06 15.20
N MET A 888 -7.49 -11.17 14.51
CA MET A 888 -7.94 -11.37 13.13
C MET A 888 -9.47 -11.38 13.00
N ASN A 889 -10.17 -11.66 14.10
CA ASN A 889 -11.63 -11.58 14.21
C ASN A 889 -12.01 -10.46 15.20
N TRP A 890 -12.99 -9.65 14.82
CA TRP A 890 -13.55 -8.62 15.66
C TRP A 890 -14.50 -9.23 16.69
N VAL A 891 -14.43 -8.74 17.93
CA VAL A 891 -15.32 -9.12 19.04
C VAL A 891 -15.96 -7.85 19.61
N ASN A 892 -17.27 -7.90 19.79
CA ASN A 892 -17.97 -6.91 20.59
C ASN A 892 -17.79 -7.22 22.08
N PHE A 893 -16.99 -6.43 22.80
CA PHE A 893 -16.70 -6.70 24.21
C PHE A 893 -17.91 -6.54 25.14
N THR A 894 -18.97 -5.82 24.74
CA THR A 894 -20.21 -5.72 25.52
C THR A 894 -21.21 -6.83 25.20
N ASN A 895 -21.04 -7.52 24.06
CA ASN A 895 -21.82 -8.68 23.68
C ASN A 895 -20.92 -9.67 22.92
N PRO A 896 -20.10 -10.47 23.63
CA PRO A 896 -19.11 -11.32 22.98
C PRO A 896 -19.67 -12.31 21.95
N ALA A 897 -20.96 -12.66 22.03
CA ALA A 897 -21.63 -13.48 21.01
C ALA A 897 -21.64 -12.81 19.61
N ASP A 898 -21.59 -11.47 19.55
CA ASP A 898 -21.36 -10.74 18.29
C ASP A 898 -19.85 -10.70 17.98
N ARG A 899 -19.38 -11.73 17.29
CA ARG A 899 -18.02 -11.86 16.78
C ARG A 899 -18.02 -12.08 15.28
N ARG A 900 -17.17 -11.34 14.56
CA ARG A 900 -17.16 -11.29 13.09
C ARG A 900 -15.75 -11.37 12.54
N GLU A 901 -15.59 -12.04 11.41
CA GLU A 901 -14.34 -12.00 10.66
C GLU A 901 -14.05 -10.56 10.21
N LYS A 902 -12.84 -10.06 10.48
CA LYS A 902 -12.42 -8.77 9.92
C LYS A 902 -12.33 -8.93 8.41
N LEU A 903 -12.93 -7.98 7.69
CA LEU A 903 -13.19 -8.10 6.27
C LEU A 903 -11.86 -8.15 5.49
N ARG A 904 -11.58 -9.28 4.85
CA ARG A 904 -11.04 -9.23 3.47
C ARG A 904 -12.12 -8.60 2.58
N GLN A 905 -11.76 -8.15 1.39
CA GLN A 905 -12.73 -7.88 0.30
C GLN A 905 -13.55 -9.15 -0.04
N MET A 906 -14.54 -9.50 0.79
CA MET A 906 -15.19 -10.83 0.82
C MET A 906 -16.58 -10.86 0.15
N VAL A 907 -17.15 -9.72 -0.24
CA VAL A 907 -18.47 -9.64 -0.89
C VAL A 907 -18.55 -10.43 -2.23
N PHE A 908 -17.41 -10.75 -2.84
CA PHE A 908 -17.37 -11.37 -4.17
C PHE A 908 -17.42 -12.90 -4.20
N GLU A 909 -17.08 -13.59 -3.11
CA GLU A 909 -17.00 -15.06 -3.13
C GLU A 909 -18.35 -15.70 -2.83
N ASP A 910 -19.18 -15.06 -2.00
CA ASP A 910 -20.52 -15.54 -1.67
C ASP A 910 -21.47 -15.53 -2.86
N TYR A 911 -21.46 -14.48 -3.70
CA TYR A 911 -22.27 -14.43 -4.92
C TYR A 911 -21.86 -15.51 -5.93
N LYS A 912 -20.56 -15.78 -6.05
CA LYS A 912 -20.05 -16.83 -6.92
C LYS A 912 -20.52 -18.21 -6.45
N ASN A 913 -20.48 -18.47 -5.14
CA ASN A 913 -20.95 -19.73 -4.56
C ASN A 913 -22.46 -19.91 -4.75
N TYR A 914 -23.24 -18.85 -4.59
CA TYR A 914 -24.69 -18.89 -4.87
C TYR A 914 -24.99 -19.18 -6.35
N ALA A 915 -24.30 -18.51 -7.27
CA ALA A 915 -24.43 -18.78 -8.71
C ALA A 915 -24.04 -20.22 -9.06
N GLU A 916 -22.98 -20.76 -8.44
CA GLU A 916 -22.56 -22.15 -8.62
C GLU A 916 -23.66 -23.14 -8.23
N LEU A 917 -24.32 -22.91 -7.09
CA LEU A 917 -25.43 -23.75 -6.63
C LEU A 917 -26.60 -23.75 -7.63
N LEU A 918 -26.95 -22.59 -8.18
CA LEU A 918 -28.03 -22.50 -9.18
C LEU A 918 -27.68 -23.24 -10.47
N PHE A 919 -26.44 -23.09 -10.96
CA PHE A 919 -25.99 -23.79 -12.17
C PHE A 919 -26.01 -25.31 -11.99
N GLN A 920 -25.66 -25.80 -10.81
CA GLN A 920 -25.71 -27.23 -10.48
C GLN A 920 -27.16 -27.75 -10.41
N ARG A 921 -28.06 -27.00 -9.78
CA ARG A 921 -29.43 -27.47 -9.49
C ARG A 921 -30.40 -27.36 -10.66
N PHE A 922 -30.19 -26.38 -11.54
CA PHE A 922 -31.15 -26.05 -12.59
C PHE A 922 -30.56 -26.00 -13.99
N GLY A 923 -29.24 -26.14 -14.15
CA GLY A 923 -28.58 -26.01 -15.45
C GLY A 923 -28.87 -27.13 -16.45
N ASP A 924 -29.45 -28.24 -15.99
CA ASP A 924 -30.07 -29.27 -16.84
C ASP A 924 -31.25 -28.69 -17.64
N ARG A 925 -32.08 -27.85 -17.01
CA ARG A 925 -33.33 -27.28 -17.57
C ARG A 925 -33.22 -25.83 -18.02
N VAL A 926 -32.36 -25.03 -17.41
CA VAL A 926 -32.21 -23.59 -17.69
C VAL A 926 -31.07 -23.36 -18.69
N LYS A 927 -31.42 -22.83 -19.88
CA LYS A 927 -30.46 -22.57 -20.97
C LYS A 927 -30.10 -21.10 -21.16
N PHE A 928 -30.79 -20.18 -20.50
CA PHE A 928 -30.51 -18.75 -20.57
C PHE A 928 -30.44 -18.17 -19.15
N TRP A 929 -29.24 -17.70 -18.78
CA TRP A 929 -28.95 -17.18 -17.45
C TRP A 929 -28.76 -15.66 -17.49
N ILE A 930 -29.48 -14.96 -16.63
CA ILE A 930 -29.30 -13.52 -16.38
C ILE A 930 -28.80 -13.39 -14.95
N THR A 931 -27.56 -12.90 -14.76
CA THR A 931 -26.95 -12.83 -13.42
C THR A 931 -27.54 -11.70 -12.58
N LEU A 932 -27.82 -10.55 -13.20
CA LEU A 932 -28.34 -9.35 -12.56
C LEU A 932 -29.40 -8.72 -13.45
N ASN A 933 -30.56 -8.38 -12.87
CA ASN A 933 -31.58 -7.60 -13.56
C ASN A 933 -31.42 -6.11 -13.22
N GLN A 934 -31.25 -5.26 -14.24
CA GLN A 934 -31.11 -3.81 -14.11
C GLN A 934 -30.20 -3.34 -12.95
N PRO A 935 -28.90 -3.71 -12.92
CA PRO A 935 -28.02 -3.39 -11.80
C PRO A 935 -27.90 -1.88 -11.54
N TYR A 936 -28.08 -1.05 -12.58
CA TYR A 936 -28.23 0.40 -12.48
C TYR A 936 -29.30 0.84 -11.49
N SER A 937 -30.46 0.19 -11.48
CA SER A 937 -31.60 0.59 -10.66
C SER A 937 -31.28 0.40 -9.18
N LEU A 938 -30.65 -0.71 -8.78
CA LEU A 938 -30.21 -0.89 -7.39
C LEU A 938 -29.13 0.14 -7.00
N ALA A 939 -28.12 0.35 -7.83
CA ALA A 939 -27.05 1.30 -7.56
C ALA A 939 -27.58 2.75 -7.43
N SER A 940 -28.40 3.19 -8.40
CA SER A 940 -28.89 4.57 -8.46
C SER A 940 -30.09 4.83 -7.54
N LYS A 941 -31.05 3.92 -7.45
CA LYS A 941 -32.27 4.09 -6.65
C LYS A 941 -32.11 3.61 -5.21
N GLY A 942 -31.32 2.56 -4.98
CA GLY A 942 -31.06 2.05 -3.64
C GLY A 942 -30.06 2.88 -2.85
N TYR A 943 -29.00 3.34 -3.52
CA TYR A 943 -27.88 4.04 -2.88
C TYR A 943 -27.70 5.49 -3.34
N GLY A 944 -28.35 5.90 -4.43
CA GLY A 944 -28.19 7.23 -5.01
C GLY A 944 -29.27 8.20 -4.54
N ASP A 945 -30.54 7.88 -4.75
CA ASP A 945 -31.67 8.68 -4.24
C ASP A 945 -32.44 8.02 -3.09
N GLY A 946 -32.12 6.75 -2.79
CA GLY A 946 -32.73 5.98 -1.70
C GLY A 946 -34.22 5.67 -1.88
N SER A 947 -34.76 5.87 -3.08
CA SER A 947 -36.16 5.55 -3.37
C SER A 947 -36.46 4.05 -3.36
N TYR A 948 -35.43 3.20 -3.53
CA TYR A 948 -35.54 1.74 -3.42
C TYR A 948 -34.79 1.23 -2.17
N PRO A 949 -35.13 0.03 -1.64
CA PRO A 949 -34.29 -0.63 -0.64
C PRO A 949 -32.83 -0.80 -1.14
N PRO A 950 -31.82 -0.55 -0.28
CA PRO A 950 -31.92 -0.38 1.18
C PRO A 950 -32.20 1.06 1.64
N GLY A 951 -32.48 2.02 0.76
CA GLY A 951 -32.73 3.41 1.14
C GLY A 951 -31.50 4.12 1.69
N ARG A 952 -30.29 3.70 1.28
CA ARG A 952 -29.02 4.23 1.79
C ARG A 952 -28.48 5.36 0.94
N CYS A 953 -28.99 6.56 1.17
CA CYS A 953 -28.60 7.74 0.42
C CYS A 953 -28.17 8.90 1.34
N THR A 954 -27.53 9.92 0.78
CA THR A 954 -27.24 11.17 1.48
C THR A 954 -28.57 11.82 1.89
N GLY A 955 -28.82 11.90 3.20
CA GLY A 955 -30.05 12.47 3.76
C GLY A 955 -31.24 11.50 3.85
N CYS A 956 -31.07 10.23 3.49
CA CYS A 956 -32.06 9.18 3.74
C CYS A 956 -31.95 8.62 5.17
N GLU A 957 -33.03 8.00 5.66
CA GLU A 957 -33.18 7.41 7.00
C GLU A 957 -32.01 6.48 7.40
N PHE A 958 -31.56 5.62 6.49
CA PHE A 958 -30.49 4.64 6.77
C PHE A 958 -29.07 5.19 6.58
N GLY A 959 -28.96 6.49 6.26
CA GLY A 959 -27.71 7.16 5.92
C GLY A 959 -27.03 6.57 4.68
N GLY A 960 -26.00 7.24 4.18
CA GLY A 960 -25.24 6.79 3.03
C GLY A 960 -24.64 7.94 2.26
N ASN A 961 -23.84 7.63 1.25
CA ASN A 961 -23.24 8.63 0.38
C ASN A 961 -23.68 8.42 -1.06
N SER A 962 -24.69 9.20 -1.48
CA SER A 962 -25.22 9.23 -2.85
C SER A 962 -24.19 9.54 -3.92
N GLY A 963 -23.05 10.14 -3.54
CA GLY A 963 -21.94 10.48 -4.43
C GLY A 963 -20.91 9.36 -4.61
N THR A 964 -20.90 8.33 -3.76
CA THR A 964 -19.88 7.25 -3.81
C THR A 964 -20.46 5.85 -3.73
N GLU A 965 -21.43 5.60 -2.85
CA GLU A 965 -22.01 4.27 -2.63
C GLU A 965 -22.62 3.66 -3.91
N PRO A 966 -23.38 4.39 -4.76
CA PRO A 966 -23.86 3.87 -6.04
C PRO A 966 -22.77 3.30 -6.94
N TYR A 967 -21.61 3.96 -7.00
CA TYR A 967 -20.49 3.54 -7.85
C TYR A 967 -19.76 2.34 -7.28
N ILE A 968 -19.63 2.27 -5.95
CA ILE A 968 -19.08 1.11 -5.25
C ILE A 968 -19.98 -0.10 -5.48
N VAL A 969 -21.30 0.06 -5.29
CA VAL A 969 -22.28 -1.00 -5.52
C VAL A 969 -22.28 -1.45 -6.98
N ALA A 970 -22.29 -0.52 -7.94
CA ALA A 970 -22.23 -0.85 -9.37
C ALA A 970 -20.93 -1.59 -9.75
N HIS A 971 -19.79 -1.16 -9.22
CA HIS A 971 -18.52 -1.86 -9.43
C HIS A 971 -18.54 -3.27 -8.85
N ASN A 972 -19.14 -3.41 -7.66
CA ASN A 972 -19.23 -4.71 -7.02
C ASN A 972 -20.19 -5.65 -7.78
N GLN A 973 -21.31 -5.13 -8.29
CA GLN A 973 -22.23 -5.84 -9.17
C GLN A 973 -21.53 -6.34 -10.45
N LEU A 974 -20.68 -5.52 -11.08
CA LEU A 974 -19.91 -5.92 -12.27
C LEU A 974 -18.90 -7.03 -11.97
N LEU A 975 -18.19 -6.96 -10.85
CA LEU A 975 -17.24 -8.01 -10.44
C LEU A 975 -17.97 -9.32 -10.10
N ALA A 976 -19.12 -9.23 -9.43
CA ALA A 976 -19.97 -10.37 -9.13
C ALA A 976 -20.48 -11.06 -10.42
N HIS A 977 -20.99 -10.27 -11.38
CA HIS A 977 -21.36 -10.76 -12.72
C HIS A 977 -20.18 -11.46 -13.41
N ALA A 978 -19.02 -10.81 -13.48
CA ALA A 978 -17.85 -11.34 -14.17
C ALA A 978 -17.39 -12.68 -13.58
N LYS A 979 -17.41 -12.83 -12.25
CA LYS A 979 -17.10 -14.10 -11.58
C LYS A 979 -18.10 -15.20 -11.92
N ALA A 980 -19.41 -14.91 -11.89
CA ALA A 980 -20.44 -15.90 -12.22
C ALA A 980 -20.36 -16.33 -13.70
N VAL A 981 -20.11 -15.39 -14.61
CA VAL A 981 -19.89 -15.69 -16.04
C VAL A 981 -18.64 -16.54 -16.23
N ALA A 982 -17.52 -16.18 -15.62
CA ALA A 982 -16.28 -16.93 -15.71
C ALA A 982 -16.46 -18.37 -15.18
N LEU A 983 -17.17 -18.53 -14.06
CA LEU A 983 -17.52 -19.82 -13.49
C LEU A 983 -18.37 -20.65 -14.45
N TYR A 984 -19.47 -20.09 -14.97
CA TYR A 984 -20.38 -20.78 -15.88
C TYR A 984 -19.66 -21.23 -17.15
N ARG A 985 -18.94 -20.31 -17.82
CA ARG A 985 -18.18 -20.59 -19.04
C ARG A 985 -17.15 -21.70 -18.83
N LYS A 986 -16.46 -21.67 -17.70
CA LYS A 986 -15.40 -22.64 -17.39
C LYS A 986 -15.93 -24.03 -17.03
N ARG A 987 -17.00 -24.12 -16.23
CA ARG A 987 -17.43 -25.40 -15.62
C ARG A 987 -18.71 -26.00 -16.21
N TYR A 988 -19.63 -25.17 -16.67
CA TYR A 988 -21.01 -25.58 -16.93
C TYR A 988 -21.45 -25.38 -18.38
N GLN A 989 -20.87 -24.41 -19.09
CA GLN A 989 -21.34 -24.06 -20.43
C GLN A 989 -21.21 -25.22 -21.43
N LYS A 990 -20.11 -25.98 -21.38
CA LYS A 990 -19.89 -27.12 -22.29
C LYS A 990 -20.90 -28.26 -22.05
N SER A 991 -21.22 -28.56 -20.79
CA SER A 991 -22.13 -29.66 -20.43
C SER A 991 -23.60 -29.26 -20.52
N GLN A 992 -23.93 -27.99 -20.28
CA GLN A 992 -25.32 -27.52 -20.23
C GLN A 992 -25.78 -26.85 -21.52
N GLY A 993 -24.87 -26.37 -22.37
CA GLY A 993 -25.16 -25.76 -23.67
C GLY A 993 -25.88 -24.41 -23.60
N GLY A 994 -25.92 -23.76 -22.43
CA GLY A 994 -26.63 -22.51 -22.22
C GLY A 994 -25.83 -21.24 -22.53
N LYS A 995 -26.53 -20.10 -22.52
CA LYS A 995 -25.97 -18.75 -22.62
C LYS A 995 -26.11 -18.03 -21.27
N ILE A 996 -25.15 -17.17 -20.94
CA ILE A 996 -25.16 -16.36 -19.73
C ILE A 996 -24.85 -14.90 -20.04
N GLY A 997 -25.60 -13.98 -19.43
CA GLY A 997 -25.49 -12.54 -19.61
C GLY A 997 -26.08 -11.74 -18.45
N THR A 998 -26.35 -10.46 -18.67
CA THR A 998 -26.97 -9.55 -17.70
C THR A 998 -27.97 -8.64 -18.42
N THR A 999 -28.97 -8.13 -17.71
CA THR A 999 -29.94 -7.17 -18.26
C THR A 999 -29.52 -5.75 -17.94
N LEU A 1000 -29.49 -4.88 -18.95
CA LEU A 1000 -29.17 -3.45 -18.81
C LEU A 1000 -30.40 -2.60 -19.13
N ILE A 1001 -30.50 -1.42 -18.51
CA ILE A 1001 -31.57 -0.48 -18.80
C ILE A 1001 -31.34 0.19 -20.17
N GLY A 1002 -32.24 -0.03 -21.13
CA GLY A 1002 -32.09 0.42 -22.52
C GLY A 1002 -32.76 1.76 -22.82
N ARG A 1003 -32.32 2.87 -22.21
CA ARG A 1003 -32.88 4.21 -22.47
C ARG A 1003 -32.13 4.93 -23.59
N TRP A 1004 -32.88 5.51 -24.54
CA TRP A 1004 -32.34 6.41 -25.55
C TRP A 1004 -32.55 7.87 -25.16
N PHE A 1005 -31.58 8.73 -25.51
CA PHE A 1005 -31.62 10.15 -25.21
C PHE A 1005 -31.45 10.94 -26.50
N THR A 1006 -32.39 11.86 -26.76
CA THR A 1006 -32.30 12.77 -27.90
C THR A 1006 -31.85 14.16 -27.42
N PRO A 1007 -31.11 14.92 -28.23
CA PRO A 1007 -30.84 16.33 -27.93
C PRO A 1007 -32.17 17.10 -27.86
N LEU A 1008 -32.33 18.00 -26.89
CA LEU A 1008 -33.52 18.85 -26.80
C LEU A 1008 -33.57 19.81 -28.00
N ASN A 1009 -32.45 20.45 -28.32
CA ASN A 1009 -32.23 21.12 -29.60
C ASN A 1009 -31.26 20.30 -30.47
N LYS A 1010 -31.74 19.78 -31.60
CA LYS A 1010 -30.95 18.94 -32.53
C LYS A 1010 -29.74 19.65 -33.14
N ASN A 1011 -29.75 20.98 -33.19
CA ASN A 1011 -28.66 21.80 -33.72
C ASN A 1011 -27.69 22.29 -32.62
N SER A 1012 -28.00 22.02 -31.35
CA SER A 1012 -27.15 22.38 -30.22
C SER A 1012 -26.11 21.30 -29.98
N ILE A 1013 -24.83 21.65 -30.21
CA ILE A 1013 -23.69 20.79 -29.86
C ILE A 1013 -23.69 20.46 -28.36
N ARG A 1014 -24.18 21.39 -27.52
CA ARG A 1014 -24.29 21.20 -26.06
C ARG A 1014 -25.32 20.13 -25.71
N ASP A 1015 -26.45 20.12 -26.40
CA ASP A 1015 -27.56 19.19 -26.16
C ASP A 1015 -27.24 17.83 -26.77
N ALA A 1016 -26.57 17.79 -27.94
CA ALA A 1016 -26.04 16.57 -28.52
C ALA A 1016 -25.01 15.91 -27.60
N ALA A 1017 -24.12 16.71 -27.02
CA ALA A 1017 -23.21 16.23 -26.00
C ALA A 1017 -23.94 15.79 -24.72
N ALA A 1018 -25.04 16.45 -24.32
CA ALA A 1018 -25.83 16.07 -23.15
C ALA A 1018 -26.56 14.73 -23.35
N ALA A 1019 -27.19 14.55 -24.51
CA ALA A 1019 -27.85 13.30 -24.89
C ALA A 1019 -26.86 12.13 -24.91
N LYS A 1020 -25.68 12.33 -25.49
CA LYS A 1020 -24.61 11.32 -25.45
C LYS A 1020 -24.17 10.99 -24.01
N ARG A 1021 -23.99 12.01 -23.16
CA ARG A 1021 -23.60 11.79 -21.75
C ARG A 1021 -24.65 11.01 -20.97
N ALA A 1022 -25.92 11.29 -21.21
CA ALA A 1022 -27.01 10.55 -20.57
C ALA A 1022 -27.01 9.08 -21.05
N PHE A 1023 -26.80 8.83 -22.34
CA PHE A 1023 -26.64 7.47 -22.85
C PHE A 1023 -25.45 6.72 -22.22
N ASP A 1024 -24.29 7.36 -22.17
CA ASP A 1024 -23.07 6.82 -21.54
C ASP A 1024 -23.32 6.49 -20.03
N PHE A 1025 -24.20 7.24 -19.35
CA PHE A 1025 -24.50 7.05 -17.93
C PHE A 1025 -25.52 5.93 -17.65
N PHE A 1026 -26.58 5.81 -18.44
CA PHE A 1026 -27.65 4.85 -18.19
C PHE A 1026 -27.34 3.47 -18.81
N VAL A 1027 -26.79 3.45 -20.02
CA VAL A 1027 -26.51 2.20 -20.75
C VAL A 1027 -25.02 1.85 -20.65
N GLY A 1028 -24.14 2.84 -20.88
CA GLY A 1028 -22.70 2.64 -20.90
C GLY A 1028 -22.10 2.23 -19.54
N TRP A 1029 -22.71 2.62 -18.42
CA TRP A 1029 -22.16 2.34 -17.07
C TRP A 1029 -21.96 0.85 -16.80
N PHE A 1030 -22.80 0.00 -17.37
CA PHE A 1030 -22.62 -1.44 -17.30
C PHE A 1030 -22.21 -2.05 -18.64
N LEU A 1031 -22.59 -1.49 -19.79
CA LEU A 1031 -22.25 -2.09 -21.10
C LEU A 1031 -20.75 -1.96 -21.46
N ASP A 1032 -20.12 -0.80 -21.26
CA ASP A 1032 -18.70 -0.65 -21.65
C ASP A 1032 -17.75 -1.51 -20.79
N PRO A 1033 -17.93 -1.67 -19.47
CA PRO A 1033 -17.10 -2.60 -18.71
C PRO A 1033 -17.23 -4.05 -19.17
N LEU A 1034 -18.43 -4.46 -19.58
CA LEU A 1034 -18.71 -5.83 -20.02
C LEU A 1034 -18.13 -6.14 -21.40
N VAL A 1035 -18.09 -5.15 -22.30
CA VAL A 1035 -17.59 -5.32 -23.67
C VAL A 1035 -16.10 -4.93 -23.79
N TYR A 1036 -15.67 -3.89 -23.07
CA TYR A 1036 -14.35 -3.26 -23.23
C TYR A 1036 -13.47 -3.28 -21.98
N GLY A 1037 -13.94 -3.84 -20.86
CA GLY A 1037 -13.17 -3.91 -19.62
C GLY A 1037 -12.94 -2.56 -18.92
N ARG A 1038 -13.68 -1.51 -19.29
CA ARG A 1038 -13.53 -0.15 -18.76
C ARG A 1038 -14.85 0.61 -18.75
N TYR A 1039 -15.05 1.51 -17.78
CA TYR A 1039 -16.22 2.40 -17.76
C TYR A 1039 -16.15 3.48 -18.86
N PRO A 1040 -17.30 3.98 -19.33
CA PRO A 1040 -17.41 5.15 -20.19
C PRO A 1040 -16.74 6.39 -19.56
N LYS A 1041 -16.05 7.19 -20.37
CA LYS A 1041 -15.28 8.36 -19.91
C LYS A 1041 -16.12 9.51 -19.34
N ILE A 1042 -17.45 9.49 -19.49
CA ILE A 1042 -18.31 10.61 -19.12
C ILE A 1042 -19.54 10.11 -18.36
N MET A 1043 -19.53 10.30 -17.04
CA MET A 1043 -20.65 9.96 -16.16
C MET A 1043 -21.01 11.11 -15.23
N ARG A 1044 -22.24 11.64 -15.34
CA ARG A 1044 -22.90 12.49 -14.33
C ARG A 1044 -24.42 12.27 -14.34
N GLN A 1045 -25.01 12.35 -13.15
CA GLN A 1045 -26.42 12.13 -12.79
C GLN A 1045 -27.45 12.87 -13.67
N MET A 1046 -28.55 12.19 -13.99
CA MET A 1046 -29.84 12.78 -14.34
C MET A 1046 -30.97 11.88 -13.82
N ALA A 1047 -32.06 12.46 -13.31
CA ALA A 1047 -33.29 11.76 -12.96
C ALA A 1047 -34.28 11.83 -14.13
N PRO A 1048 -35.00 10.75 -14.48
CA PRO A 1048 -35.95 10.79 -15.60
C PRO A 1048 -37.42 10.70 -15.16
N SER A 1049 -38.28 11.43 -15.88
CA SER A 1049 -39.68 11.08 -16.12
C SER A 1049 -39.81 10.21 -17.39
N PHE A 1050 -40.88 9.43 -17.51
CA PHE A 1050 -41.13 8.53 -18.64
C PHE A 1050 -41.78 9.29 -19.81
N VAL A 1051 -41.23 9.15 -21.02
CA VAL A 1051 -41.80 9.73 -22.26
C VAL A 1051 -41.87 8.67 -23.35
N TYR A 1052 -42.99 8.62 -24.07
CA TYR A 1052 -43.27 7.69 -25.17
C TYR A 1052 -42.47 8.08 -26.45
N TYR A 1053 -41.46 7.30 -26.85
CA TYR A 1053 -40.63 7.59 -28.04
C TYR A 1053 -40.13 6.32 -28.78
N PRO A 1054 -40.98 5.71 -29.63
CA PRO A 1054 -40.64 4.47 -30.34
C PRO A 1054 -39.37 4.49 -31.22
N PRO A 1055 -39.03 5.59 -31.96
CA PRO A 1055 -37.81 5.62 -32.77
C PRO A 1055 -36.52 5.43 -31.98
N GLY A 1056 -36.52 5.76 -30.67
CA GLY A 1056 -35.40 5.54 -29.77
C GLY A 1056 -34.99 4.07 -29.69
N PHE A 1057 -35.95 3.15 -29.89
CA PHE A 1057 -35.73 1.70 -29.88
C PHE A 1057 -34.84 1.24 -31.05
N ARG A 1058 -35.07 1.79 -32.26
CA ARG A 1058 -34.21 1.53 -33.42
C ARG A 1058 -32.82 2.16 -33.25
N GLN A 1059 -32.79 3.37 -32.70
CA GLN A 1059 -31.58 4.14 -32.49
C GLN A 1059 -30.63 3.48 -31.48
N ILE A 1060 -31.13 2.98 -30.36
CA ILE A 1060 -30.30 2.29 -29.36
C ILE A 1060 -29.71 0.99 -29.91
N LEU A 1061 -30.48 0.18 -30.65
CA LEU A 1061 -30.00 -1.08 -31.21
C LEU A 1061 -28.94 -0.84 -32.30
N ASN A 1062 -29.17 0.12 -33.19
CA ASN A 1062 -28.20 0.50 -34.20
C ASN A 1062 -26.93 1.08 -33.55
N TYR A 1063 -27.07 1.83 -32.45
CA TYR A 1063 -25.93 2.31 -31.68
C TYR A 1063 -25.13 1.15 -31.08
N ILE A 1064 -25.81 0.18 -30.45
CA ILE A 1064 -25.18 -1.02 -29.89
C ILE A 1064 -24.43 -1.79 -30.97
N ARG A 1065 -25.05 -2.02 -32.12
CA ARG A 1065 -24.41 -2.66 -33.27
C ARG A 1065 -23.13 -1.94 -33.67
N ASN A 1066 -23.23 -0.64 -33.96
CA ASN A 1066 -22.14 0.14 -34.53
C ASN A 1066 -20.99 0.37 -33.54
N ASN A 1067 -21.27 0.36 -32.23
CA ASN A 1067 -20.31 0.76 -31.21
C ASN A 1067 -19.92 -0.34 -30.24
N TYR A 1068 -20.49 -1.55 -30.31
CA TYR A 1068 -20.22 -2.66 -29.39
C TYR A 1068 -20.07 -4.02 -30.07
N GLY A 1069 -19.77 -4.03 -31.38
CA GLY A 1069 -19.46 -5.26 -32.11
C GLY A 1069 -20.68 -6.14 -32.42
N ASN A 1070 -21.87 -5.54 -32.49
CA ASN A 1070 -23.14 -6.23 -32.80
C ASN A 1070 -23.41 -7.50 -31.97
N PRO A 1071 -23.40 -7.40 -30.63
CA PRO A 1071 -23.57 -8.55 -29.77
C PRO A 1071 -24.97 -9.16 -29.97
N LEU A 1072 -25.07 -10.48 -29.78
CA LEU A 1072 -26.36 -11.14 -29.68
C LEU A 1072 -27.19 -10.51 -28.57
N THR A 1073 -28.31 -9.92 -28.94
CA THR A 1073 -29.14 -9.11 -28.04
C THR A 1073 -30.53 -9.72 -27.90
N TYR A 1074 -31.06 -9.69 -26.68
CA TYR A 1074 -32.46 -10.00 -26.38
C TYR A 1074 -33.09 -8.76 -25.76
N ILE A 1075 -34.27 -8.37 -26.21
CA ILE A 1075 -35.07 -7.35 -25.52
C ILE A 1075 -35.76 -8.05 -24.36
N THR A 1076 -35.17 -8.03 -23.18
CA THR A 1076 -35.64 -8.80 -22.03
C THR A 1076 -36.85 -8.18 -21.34
N GLU A 1077 -37.09 -6.87 -21.50
CA GLU A 1077 -38.24 -6.15 -20.94
C GLU A 1077 -38.61 -4.94 -21.83
N ASN A 1078 -39.86 -4.83 -22.30
CA ASN A 1078 -40.41 -3.62 -22.92
C ASN A 1078 -41.94 -3.54 -22.74
N GLY A 1079 -42.44 -2.40 -22.27
CA GLY A 1079 -43.87 -2.17 -22.11
C GLY A 1079 -44.19 -0.80 -21.49
N VAL A 1080 -45.48 -0.51 -21.37
CA VAL A 1080 -46.03 0.72 -20.80
C VAL A 1080 -47.14 0.39 -19.81
N ALA A 1081 -47.19 1.12 -18.69
CA ALA A 1081 -48.24 0.99 -17.69
C ALA A 1081 -49.45 1.86 -18.00
N ASP A 1082 -50.62 1.36 -17.65
CA ASP A 1082 -51.81 2.20 -17.45
C ASP A 1082 -51.82 2.68 -16.00
N LEU A 1083 -52.19 3.95 -15.78
CA LEU A 1083 -52.39 4.49 -14.45
C LEU A 1083 -53.74 4.03 -13.91
N ASP A 1084 -53.74 3.39 -12.74
CA ASP A 1084 -54.94 3.00 -11.99
C ASP A 1084 -54.89 3.58 -10.58
N THR A 1085 -55.56 4.71 -10.38
CA THR A 1085 -55.68 5.36 -9.07
C THR A 1085 -56.81 4.78 -8.20
N GLY A 1086 -57.40 3.64 -8.60
CA GLY A 1086 -58.53 2.99 -7.93
C GLY A 1086 -59.90 3.32 -8.53
N ASN A 1087 -59.96 4.22 -9.51
CA ASN A 1087 -61.19 4.66 -10.19
C ASN A 1087 -61.35 4.09 -11.61
N LEU A 1088 -60.43 3.23 -12.06
CA LEU A 1088 -60.47 2.66 -13.40
C LEU A 1088 -61.55 1.56 -13.46
N THR A 1089 -62.58 1.75 -14.28
CA THR A 1089 -63.61 0.72 -14.45
C THR A 1089 -63.02 -0.53 -15.12
N LEU A 1090 -63.52 -1.72 -14.80
CA LEU A 1090 -63.01 -2.96 -15.40
C LEU A 1090 -63.00 -2.94 -16.93
N PRO A 1091 -64.04 -2.45 -17.65
CA PRO A 1091 -63.98 -2.33 -19.11
C PRO A 1091 -62.85 -1.41 -19.60
N ALA A 1092 -62.59 -0.29 -18.91
CA ALA A 1092 -61.49 0.60 -19.25
C ALA A 1092 -60.12 -0.03 -18.98
N ALA A 1093 -60.00 -0.77 -17.86
CA ALA A 1093 -58.78 -1.51 -17.49
C ALA A 1093 -58.45 -2.65 -18.46
N LEU A 1094 -59.46 -3.25 -19.10
CA LEU A 1094 -59.29 -4.31 -20.10
C LEU A 1094 -59.01 -3.79 -21.51
N ALA A 1095 -59.33 -2.53 -21.82
CA ALA A 1095 -59.23 -1.99 -23.17
C ALA A 1095 -57.79 -1.61 -23.59
N ASP A 1096 -56.97 -1.10 -22.67
CA ASP A 1096 -55.52 -0.86 -22.75
C ASP A 1096 -54.90 -0.53 -24.13
N ASN A 1097 -55.62 0.21 -24.97
CA ASN A 1097 -55.25 0.46 -26.37
C ASN A 1097 -53.90 1.19 -26.51
N GLY A 1098 -53.51 1.99 -25.50
CA GLY A 1098 -52.19 2.62 -25.44
C GLY A 1098 -51.04 1.60 -25.37
N ARG A 1099 -51.24 0.46 -24.70
CA ARG A 1099 -50.26 -0.64 -24.66
C ARG A 1099 -50.15 -1.36 -26.01
N ILE A 1100 -51.27 -1.59 -26.70
CA ILE A 1100 -51.26 -2.12 -28.06
C ILE A 1100 -50.45 -1.21 -28.98
N GLN A 1101 -50.74 0.10 -28.97
CA GLN A 1101 -50.02 1.08 -29.78
C GLN A 1101 -48.52 1.12 -29.46
N ASN A 1102 -48.16 1.01 -28.17
CA ASN A 1102 -46.78 0.93 -27.72
C ASN A 1102 -46.05 -0.29 -28.30
N HIS A 1103 -46.62 -1.49 -28.16
CA HIS A 1103 -46.03 -2.71 -28.70
C HIS A 1103 -45.92 -2.66 -30.22
N CYS A 1104 -46.99 -2.27 -30.94
CA CYS A 1104 -46.96 -2.11 -32.40
C CYS A 1104 -45.81 -1.21 -32.85
N SER A 1105 -45.67 -0.04 -32.23
CA SER A 1105 -44.68 0.97 -32.64
C SER A 1105 -43.24 0.52 -32.35
N HIS A 1106 -43.01 -0.12 -31.19
CA HIS A 1106 -41.67 -0.60 -30.81
C HIS A 1106 -41.27 -1.87 -31.57
N LEU A 1107 -42.20 -2.79 -31.81
CA LEU A 1107 -41.95 -3.99 -32.64
C LEU A 1107 -41.68 -3.60 -34.10
N SER A 1108 -42.36 -2.58 -34.63
CA SER A 1108 -42.05 -2.05 -35.97
C SER A 1108 -40.63 -1.46 -36.02
N CYS A 1109 -40.23 -0.69 -35.01
CA CYS A 1109 -38.87 -0.16 -34.90
C CYS A 1109 -37.82 -1.26 -34.71
N LEU A 1110 -38.15 -2.31 -33.95
CA LEU A 1110 -37.30 -3.49 -33.77
C LEU A 1110 -37.10 -4.22 -35.10
N LYS A 1111 -38.17 -4.44 -35.86
CA LYS A 1111 -38.08 -5.02 -37.21
C LYS A 1111 -37.13 -4.20 -38.07
N CYS A 1112 -37.29 -2.87 -38.10
CA CYS A 1112 -36.37 -2.02 -38.85
C CYS A 1112 -34.91 -2.14 -38.37
N SER A 1113 -34.65 -2.31 -37.06
CA SER A 1113 -33.29 -2.55 -36.57
C SER A 1113 -32.72 -3.90 -37.00
N ILE A 1114 -33.55 -4.94 -37.08
CA ILE A 1114 -33.16 -6.26 -37.60
C ILE A 1114 -32.85 -6.13 -39.09
N ASP A 1115 -33.70 -5.44 -39.85
CA ASP A 1115 -33.49 -5.14 -41.27
C ASP A 1115 -32.21 -4.30 -41.47
N ASP A 1116 -31.86 -3.43 -40.52
CA ASP A 1116 -30.59 -2.68 -40.53
C ASP A 1116 -29.36 -3.56 -40.22
N GLY A 1117 -29.55 -4.82 -39.78
CA GLY A 1117 -28.49 -5.78 -39.45
C GLY A 1117 -28.15 -5.90 -37.96
N CYS A 1118 -29.01 -5.46 -37.05
CA CYS A 1118 -28.80 -5.69 -35.61
C CYS A 1118 -29.04 -7.16 -35.23
N ASN A 1119 -28.12 -7.74 -34.46
CA ASN A 1119 -28.17 -9.14 -34.02
C ASN A 1119 -29.14 -9.34 -32.85
N VAL A 1120 -30.45 -9.25 -33.12
CA VAL A 1120 -31.51 -9.43 -32.11
C VAL A 1120 -32.19 -10.78 -32.29
N ALA A 1121 -32.31 -11.55 -31.20
CA ALA A 1121 -32.84 -12.92 -31.24
C ALA A 1121 -34.11 -13.14 -30.39
N GLY A 1122 -34.63 -12.11 -29.72
CA GLY A 1122 -35.89 -12.24 -29.00
C GLY A 1122 -36.42 -10.95 -28.40
N TYR A 1123 -37.73 -10.94 -28.15
CA TYR A 1123 -38.47 -9.85 -27.53
C TYR A 1123 -39.40 -10.38 -26.42
N PHE A 1124 -39.32 -9.77 -25.25
CA PHE A 1124 -40.09 -10.12 -24.07
C PHE A 1124 -40.94 -8.91 -23.66
N ALA A 1125 -42.26 -9.04 -23.78
CA ALA A 1125 -43.21 -8.01 -23.37
C ALA A 1125 -43.26 -7.92 -21.84
N TRP A 1126 -43.10 -6.71 -21.30
CA TRP A 1126 -43.29 -6.44 -19.88
C TRP A 1126 -44.69 -5.84 -19.63
N SER A 1127 -45.57 -6.46 -18.86
CA SER A 1127 -45.44 -7.73 -18.13
C SER A 1127 -46.56 -8.72 -18.50
N LEU A 1128 -46.42 -9.99 -18.10
CA LEU A 1128 -47.47 -10.98 -18.35
C LEU A 1128 -48.78 -10.62 -17.64
N MET A 1129 -48.69 -10.14 -16.40
CA MET A 1129 -49.84 -9.83 -15.56
C MET A 1129 -49.54 -8.62 -14.68
N ASP A 1130 -50.59 -7.91 -14.28
CA ASP A 1130 -50.44 -6.79 -13.35
C ASP A 1130 -49.79 -7.28 -12.04
N ASN A 1131 -48.75 -6.59 -11.61
CA ASN A 1131 -47.88 -6.96 -10.50
C ASN A 1131 -47.59 -5.73 -9.62
N TYR A 1132 -46.89 -5.96 -8.50
CA TYR A 1132 -46.47 -4.90 -7.61
C TYR A 1132 -45.27 -4.15 -8.20
N GLU A 1133 -45.38 -2.83 -8.34
CA GLU A 1133 -44.32 -1.98 -8.89
C GLU A 1133 -43.54 -1.27 -7.78
N PHE A 1134 -42.21 -1.44 -7.78
CA PHE A 1134 -41.33 -0.86 -6.78
C PHE A 1134 -41.44 0.68 -6.76
N GLY A 1135 -41.87 1.22 -5.62
CA GLY A 1135 -42.08 2.66 -5.41
C GLY A 1135 -43.42 3.22 -5.88
N ASN A 1136 -44.27 2.43 -6.57
CA ASN A 1136 -45.59 2.86 -7.04
C ASN A 1136 -46.73 1.92 -6.59
N GLY A 1137 -46.41 0.80 -5.95
CA GLY A 1137 -47.39 -0.18 -5.46
C GLY A 1137 -48.24 -0.74 -6.60
N TYR A 1138 -49.55 -0.76 -6.41
CA TYR A 1138 -50.52 -1.27 -7.39
C TYR A 1138 -51.13 -0.21 -8.30
N THR A 1139 -50.62 1.02 -8.24
CA THR A 1139 -51.18 2.16 -9.00
C THR A 1139 -50.78 2.18 -10.47
N LEU A 1140 -49.80 1.38 -10.86
CA LEU A 1140 -49.37 1.20 -12.24
C LEU A 1140 -49.61 -0.25 -12.67
N ARG A 1141 -50.26 -0.40 -13.83
CA ARG A 1141 -50.61 -1.72 -14.39
C ARG A 1141 -49.86 -1.97 -15.68
N PHE A 1142 -48.79 -2.76 -15.62
CA PHE A 1142 -47.99 -3.16 -16.80
C PHE A 1142 -48.49 -4.42 -17.51
N GLY A 1143 -49.37 -5.20 -16.88
CA GLY A 1143 -49.69 -6.55 -17.33
C GLY A 1143 -50.57 -6.60 -18.56
N MET A 1144 -50.27 -7.49 -19.50
CA MET A 1144 -51.19 -7.89 -20.57
C MET A 1144 -52.43 -8.63 -20.06
N ASN A 1145 -52.37 -9.13 -18.83
CA ASN A 1145 -53.49 -9.69 -18.10
C ASN A 1145 -53.79 -8.80 -16.88
N TRP A 1146 -55.06 -8.40 -16.77
CA TRP A 1146 -55.57 -7.70 -15.61
C TRP A 1146 -55.65 -8.66 -14.43
N VAL A 1147 -55.18 -8.20 -13.27
CA VAL A 1147 -55.27 -8.94 -12.00
C VAL A 1147 -56.14 -8.15 -11.04
N ASN A 1148 -57.13 -8.82 -10.46
CA ASN A 1148 -57.84 -8.29 -9.32
C ASN A 1148 -56.96 -8.45 -8.06
N PHE A 1149 -56.44 -7.34 -7.52
CA PHE A 1149 -55.57 -7.41 -6.35
C PHE A 1149 -56.30 -7.80 -5.06
N THR A 1150 -57.63 -7.68 -4.99
CA THR A 1150 -58.42 -8.15 -3.84
C THR A 1150 -58.88 -9.60 -4.00
N ASN A 1151 -58.91 -10.12 -5.24
CA ASN A 1151 -59.15 -11.53 -5.53
C ASN A 1151 -58.18 -12.04 -6.62
N PRO A 1152 -56.93 -12.42 -6.25
CA PRO A 1152 -55.90 -12.77 -7.23
C PRO A 1152 -56.21 -13.96 -8.15
N ALA A 1153 -57.29 -14.71 -7.87
CA ALA A 1153 -57.80 -15.76 -8.74
C ALA A 1153 -58.59 -15.19 -9.95
N ASP A 1154 -59.16 -13.99 -9.84
CA ASP A 1154 -59.80 -13.28 -10.95
C ASP A 1154 -58.72 -12.59 -11.79
N ARG A 1155 -58.36 -13.25 -12.90
CA ARG A 1155 -57.41 -12.76 -13.89
C ARG A 1155 -58.08 -12.75 -15.24
N ARG A 1156 -58.00 -11.62 -15.94
CA ARG A 1156 -58.69 -11.43 -17.22
C ARG A 1156 -57.72 -10.91 -18.25
N GLU A 1157 -57.71 -11.54 -19.42
CA GLU A 1157 -56.87 -11.12 -20.53
C GLU A 1157 -57.33 -9.76 -21.07
N LYS A 1158 -56.41 -8.78 -21.14
CA LYS A 1158 -56.69 -7.46 -21.70
C LYS A 1158 -56.65 -7.50 -23.23
N ALA A 1159 -57.09 -6.42 -23.88
CA ALA A 1159 -57.05 -6.31 -25.33
C ALA A 1159 -55.60 -6.43 -25.87
N SER A 1160 -54.61 -5.90 -25.14
CA SER A 1160 -53.19 -6.08 -25.50
C SER A 1160 -52.71 -7.53 -25.43
N GLY A 1161 -53.17 -8.32 -24.45
CA GLY A 1161 -52.89 -9.75 -24.38
C GLY A 1161 -53.47 -10.51 -25.59
N LYS A 1162 -54.74 -10.24 -25.90
CA LYS A 1162 -55.43 -10.81 -27.08
C LYS A 1162 -54.78 -10.40 -28.40
N TRP A 1163 -54.29 -9.18 -28.48
CA TRP A 1163 -53.58 -8.67 -29.65
C TRP A 1163 -52.21 -9.36 -29.80
N PHE A 1164 -51.43 -9.42 -28.72
CA PHE A 1164 -50.09 -10.01 -28.73
C PHE A 1164 -50.13 -11.51 -29.03
N SER A 1165 -51.10 -12.24 -28.48
CA SER A 1165 -51.31 -13.67 -28.77
C SER A 1165 -51.62 -13.93 -30.24
N LYS A 1166 -52.42 -13.08 -30.90
CA LYS A 1166 -52.65 -13.14 -32.35
C LYS A 1166 -51.42 -12.76 -33.16
N PHE A 1167 -50.68 -11.75 -32.72
CA PHE A 1167 -49.47 -11.26 -33.39
C PHE A 1167 -48.38 -12.35 -33.48
N ILE A 1168 -48.13 -13.11 -32.40
CA ILE A 1168 -47.07 -14.11 -32.36
C ILE A 1168 -47.37 -15.41 -33.12
N ILE A 1169 -48.64 -15.71 -33.41
CA ILE A 1169 -49.05 -16.95 -34.11
C ILE A 1169 -48.90 -16.81 -35.64
N LYS A 1170 -48.96 -15.58 -36.18
CA LYS A 1170 -48.70 -15.34 -37.61
C LYS A 1170 -47.18 -15.39 -37.87
N LYS A 1171 -46.74 -16.44 -38.56
CA LYS A 1171 -45.37 -16.57 -39.07
C LYS A 1171 -45.15 -15.72 -40.32
#